data_AF-A0A9P5RLY4-F1
#
_entry.id   AF-A0A9P5RLY4-F1
#
_cell.length_a   1.000
_cell.length_b   1.000
_cell.length_c   1.000
_cell.angle_alpha   90.00
_cell.angle_beta   90.00
_cell.angle_gamma   90.00
#
_symmetry.space_group_name_H-M   'P 1'
#
loop_
_entity.id
_entity.type
_entity.pdbx_description
1 polymer ?
#
loop_
_entity_poly.entity_id
_entity_poly.type
_entity_poly.pdbx_seq_one_letter_code
_entity_poly.pdbx_strand_id
1 'polypeptide(L)'
;MESEIRNRKTPATPSPVDSADNGVSTANRLHSTKDNSNSGTRDSSEDLSLNQSLSDSQKQSLAKEQEEAAFGKTPNGTIFRVPVTKDMLSEIFDMSKKKSAFDILTLAVMAVQIFLFFTLPTSVKRWLFLVLFIFWRAGYNAGLGYLLKLQSERRGLVAWAKEKGIFDKKRGGAWYDWLNQELSCKMDSDYDFETVPIEFNTWLLYRQLVDLILMNDFTTYVCFALSWLTFPAGSGFFSHLLRWVAGFILVSFNIWVKLDAHRVVKDFAWYWGDFFFLIEQSLTFDGVFEMAPHPMYSVGYAGYYGISLMMASYMVLFVSLFAHAAQFVFLTLVENPHIDKTYNPPQVPKKRIDTTATTTATATAADVTIPIVVAPIDQAAPLVPTGSKDMYNTYFRRDLIVFKNFDIFRSNDIFVALIIFYATIAPLLISSTGPRFLTFMMVIQALVWRIFHSYVLGAVLKQQSVNKFYTKHFIKHGGTVQDAFQSWKSIFNLSNSMTYATFFLAAWKMYSIPDDWTYGTVLLRHVLGFALIALHIWASVSVFEVLGDFGWFYGDFFIEESSSGLFYTGIYRFVNNPEKVMGHAAFWGMTLICNSWSIFILAMFSQVSNFLFLHFVESPHMRKIYGDKVRKDAGVVKTVKAAQILPKEVVSKIREKIQDTPKEIKDVLQRTREVSGKAQDFVEASREDLNAVVQSVAPRLQEMVNGGKAFLESSSEKLIVARTWDDMGVYDMSQYSIKIVDSDGEAVVVGEDGVPTYQLGQKLTVEWTAPLNHGAKDWIGIYKTSSNNSTKVTTVASKNRYLYVGKDLGLGEALEGVENHAGMGDGEVIEEEVVWVEDKELCRGRVVFLGDKLPWFQGEFEFRYHHHGRYNVMAHTAPFKIALSNHQQEPEHTVASISTALLPYVQRCFNTDPETMPCTIDERFIMINQQIAERIVKGIWLMYGIEFAWEVVGLDMSCLHLALRVFTARRALAPFSTVVAQGHAGAGEPQFAEFPEEKVVTATIATAL
;
A
#
# COMPACT_ATOMS: atom_id res chain seq x y z
N MET A 1 48.16 12.81 -9.24
CA MET A 1 49.61 12.78 -8.96
C MET A 1 49.77 11.90 -7.74
N GLU A 2 50.27 10.68 -8.00
CA GLU A 2 51.31 9.94 -7.26
C GLU A 2 51.53 10.27 -5.77
N SER A 3 51.79 9.35 -4.84
CA SER A 3 52.14 7.93 -4.91
C SER A 3 52.42 7.49 -3.46
N GLU A 4 52.25 6.18 -3.17
CA GLU A 4 53.18 5.33 -2.39
C GLU A 4 53.55 5.71 -0.92
N ILE A 5 53.96 4.85 0.02
CA ILE A 5 54.17 3.39 0.17
C ILE A 5 54.36 3.17 1.68
N ARG A 6 53.70 2.12 2.20
CA ARG A 6 54.27 1.03 3.03
C ARG A 6 55.07 1.35 4.32
N ASN A 7 54.69 0.56 5.32
CA ASN A 7 55.50 -0.18 6.32
C ASN A 7 55.64 0.36 7.76
N ARG A 8 54.92 -0.38 8.63
CA ARG A 8 55.41 -1.18 9.77
C ARG A 8 56.07 -0.49 10.98
N LYS A 9 55.43 -0.84 12.11
CA LYS A 9 55.99 -1.19 13.44
C LYS A 9 56.44 -0.03 14.33
N THR A 10 55.53 0.30 15.25
CA THR A 10 55.73 0.42 16.72
C THR A 10 57.17 0.21 17.21
N PRO A 11 57.65 1.03 18.17
CA PRO A 11 57.28 0.74 19.56
C PRO A 11 57.14 1.96 20.52
N ALA A 12 56.32 1.71 21.55
CA ALA A 12 56.54 2.01 22.96
C ALA A 12 57.11 3.38 23.39
N THR A 13 56.26 4.13 24.09
CA THR A 13 56.53 4.92 25.30
C THR A 13 57.49 4.20 26.28
N PRO A 14 58.06 4.84 27.33
CA PRO A 14 57.74 6.14 27.94
C PRO A 14 59.01 6.98 28.24
N SER A 15 58.96 8.21 28.77
CA SER A 15 58.96 8.53 30.22
C SER A 15 59.44 10.01 30.37
N PRO A 16 59.52 10.61 31.58
CA PRO A 16 58.75 11.79 31.97
C PRO A 16 59.68 12.91 32.50
N VAL A 17 59.20 13.77 33.43
CA VAL A 17 60.00 14.57 34.40
C VAL A 17 60.48 15.91 33.78
N ASP A 18 60.27 17.11 34.32
CA ASP A 18 59.96 17.56 35.69
C ASP A 18 59.57 19.04 35.73
N SER A 19 59.02 19.46 36.88
CA SER A 19 59.21 20.78 37.55
C SER A 19 58.59 22.03 36.86
N ALA A 20 58.12 23.08 37.52
CA ALA A 20 57.95 23.41 38.92
C ALA A 20 57.12 24.72 39.03
N ASP A 21 56.19 24.71 39.99
CA ASP A 21 56.01 25.70 41.07
C ASP A 21 55.40 27.11 40.88
N ASN A 22 54.61 27.45 41.93
CA ASN A 22 54.08 28.75 42.41
C ASN A 22 52.88 29.40 41.68
N GLY A 23 51.73 29.72 42.32
CA GLY A 23 51.28 29.59 43.71
C GLY A 23 50.07 30.50 44.03
N VAL A 24 49.12 29.98 44.85
CA VAL A 24 48.39 30.63 45.99
C VAL A 24 47.33 31.74 45.64
N SER A 25 46.13 31.90 46.22
CA SER A 25 45.37 31.40 47.40
C SER A 25 43.85 31.58 47.21
N THR A 26 43.00 30.70 47.77
CA THR A 26 42.17 30.95 48.99
C THR A 26 41.28 29.75 49.36
N ALA A 27 41.28 29.46 50.66
CA ALA A 27 40.68 28.37 51.44
C ALA A 27 39.26 28.77 51.97
N ASN A 28 38.45 28.04 52.74
CA ASN A 28 38.22 26.65 53.20
C ASN A 28 36.99 26.73 54.15
N ARG A 29 36.20 25.66 54.32
CA ARG A 29 35.64 25.12 55.61
C ARG A 29 34.61 24.01 55.28
N LEU A 30 34.80 22.72 55.58
CA LEU A 30 34.99 21.92 56.82
C LEU A 30 33.70 21.49 57.56
N HIS A 31 33.56 20.16 57.62
CA HIS A 31 33.00 19.25 58.65
C HIS A 31 31.52 19.28 59.07
N SER A 32 30.93 18.08 59.10
CA SER A 32 30.11 17.62 60.23
C SER A 32 30.02 16.07 60.27
N THR A 33 30.24 15.57 61.49
CA THR A 33 30.23 14.19 61.98
C THR A 33 28.86 13.75 62.51
N LYS A 34 28.68 12.43 62.62
CA LYS A 34 27.56 11.69 63.24
C LYS A 34 27.31 12.07 64.72
N ASP A 35 26.04 11.97 65.16
CA ASP A 35 25.68 11.48 66.50
C ASP A 35 24.22 10.96 66.61
N ASN A 36 24.04 10.07 67.59
CA ASN A 36 22.93 9.13 67.92
C ASN A 36 21.60 9.73 68.41
N SER A 37 20.48 8.99 68.28
CA SER A 37 19.65 8.52 69.42
C SER A 37 18.44 7.63 69.05
N ASN A 38 18.12 6.73 70.00
CA ASN A 38 17.22 5.56 70.02
C ASN A 38 15.69 5.84 70.05
N SER A 39 14.86 4.88 69.58
CA SER A 39 14.12 3.92 70.46
C SER A 39 13.04 3.08 69.73
N GLY A 40 12.95 1.76 70.05
CA GLY A 40 11.68 1.01 70.02
C GLY A 40 11.58 -0.38 69.33
N THR A 41 12.32 -1.41 69.79
CA THR A 41 11.97 -2.88 69.98
C THR A 41 10.81 -3.55 69.20
N ARG A 42 10.86 -4.80 68.68
CA ARG A 42 11.39 -6.09 69.23
C ARG A 42 11.34 -7.27 68.20
N ASP A 43 12.40 -8.09 68.18
CA ASP A 43 12.61 -9.55 67.89
C ASP A 43 11.82 -10.32 66.80
N SER A 44 12.39 -11.19 65.95
CA SER A 44 13.44 -12.21 66.21
C SER A 44 14.19 -12.72 64.94
N SER A 45 15.43 -13.13 65.20
CA SER A 45 16.53 -13.79 64.45
C SER A 45 16.18 -15.07 63.66
N GLU A 46 16.97 -15.63 62.72
CA GLU A 46 18.43 -15.64 62.52
C GLU A 46 18.81 -16.19 61.12
N ASP A 47 19.92 -15.67 60.58
CA ASP A 47 20.61 -16.07 59.34
C ASP A 47 21.27 -17.45 59.39
N LEU A 48 21.37 -18.11 58.22
CA LEU A 48 22.52 -18.96 57.91
C LEU A 48 22.92 -18.80 56.43
N SER A 49 24.13 -18.27 56.29
CA SER A 49 24.88 -17.87 55.10
C SER A 49 25.09 -18.93 54.03
N LEU A 50 25.09 -18.50 52.75
CA LEU A 50 26.06 -18.94 51.75
C LEU A 50 26.23 -17.86 50.66
N ASN A 51 27.19 -16.96 50.91
CA ASN A 51 27.77 -16.07 49.89
C ASN A 51 28.61 -16.91 48.92
N GLN A 52 28.13 -17.15 47.70
CA GLN A 52 28.99 -17.43 46.56
C GLN A 52 29.14 -16.17 45.71
N SER A 53 30.32 -15.57 45.75
CA SER A 53 30.70 -14.55 44.77
C SER A 53 30.79 -15.20 43.39
N LEU A 54 29.87 -14.84 42.49
CA LEU A 54 29.87 -15.28 41.10
C LEU A 54 31.24 -15.02 40.47
N SER A 55 31.83 -16.06 39.86
CA SER A 55 33.09 -15.96 39.13
C SER A 55 32.97 -15.02 37.92
N ASP A 56 34.07 -14.45 37.44
CA ASP A 56 34.02 -13.57 36.25
C ASP A 56 33.52 -14.29 34.99
N SER A 57 33.67 -15.62 34.92
CA SER A 57 33.05 -16.45 33.88
C SER A 57 31.52 -16.55 34.01
N GLN A 58 31.00 -16.57 35.24
CA GLN A 58 29.56 -16.54 35.51
C GLN A 58 28.98 -15.15 35.34
N LYS A 59 29.74 -14.10 35.64
CA LYS A 59 29.35 -12.71 35.32
C LYS A 59 29.36 -12.46 33.82
N GLN A 60 30.31 -13.02 33.08
CA GLN A 60 30.31 -12.97 31.61
C GLN A 60 29.20 -13.83 31.01
N SER A 61 28.86 -15.00 31.57
CA SER A 61 27.72 -15.80 31.10
C SER A 61 26.40 -15.13 31.42
N LEU A 62 26.24 -14.51 32.59
CA LEU A 62 25.07 -13.73 32.97
C LEU A 62 24.95 -12.44 32.14
N ALA A 63 26.07 -11.77 31.83
CA ALA A 63 26.08 -10.62 30.93
C ALA A 63 25.75 -11.01 29.48
N LYS A 64 26.20 -12.19 29.04
CA LYS A 64 25.86 -12.75 27.72
C LYS A 64 24.42 -13.25 27.65
N GLU A 65 23.88 -13.82 28.73
CA GLU A 65 22.44 -14.15 28.88
C GLU A 65 21.58 -12.88 28.96
N GLN A 66 22.07 -11.80 29.57
CA GLN A 66 21.40 -10.50 29.59
C GLN A 66 21.45 -9.79 28.24
N GLU A 67 22.51 -9.97 27.45
CA GLU A 67 22.59 -9.51 26.05
C GLU A 67 21.74 -10.37 25.08
N GLU A 68 21.50 -11.64 25.39
CA GLU A 68 20.68 -12.57 24.58
C GLU A 68 19.19 -12.61 24.98
N ALA A 69 18.79 -12.01 26.11
CA ALA A 69 17.41 -12.01 26.58
C ALA A 69 16.53 -11.03 25.77
N ALA A 70 15.77 -11.56 24.81
CA ALA A 70 14.77 -10.78 24.07
C ALA A 70 13.59 -10.43 24.99
N PHE A 71 13.22 -9.15 25.05
CA PHE A 71 12.03 -8.68 25.76
C PHE A 71 10.85 -8.54 24.80
N GLY A 72 9.71 -9.13 25.19
CA GLY A 72 8.46 -9.10 24.47
C GLY A 72 7.48 -8.15 25.12
N LYS A 73 6.64 -7.50 24.32
CA LYS A 73 5.58 -6.58 24.73
C LYS A 73 4.23 -7.06 24.21
N THR A 74 3.32 -7.34 25.12
CA THR A 74 1.93 -7.70 24.78
C THR A 74 1.15 -6.47 24.29
N PRO A 75 0.01 -6.66 23.60
CA PRO A 75 -0.85 -5.54 23.18
C PRO A 75 -1.31 -4.63 24.33
N ASN A 76 -1.43 -5.17 25.55
CA ASN A 76 -1.80 -4.43 26.76
C ASN A 76 -0.62 -3.67 27.38
N GLY A 77 0.57 -3.73 26.77
CA GLY A 77 1.77 -3.05 27.24
C GLY A 77 2.59 -3.81 28.29
N THR A 78 2.18 -5.01 28.70
CA THR A 78 2.96 -5.84 29.63
C THR A 78 4.23 -6.35 28.95
N ILE A 79 5.38 -6.07 29.58
CA ILE A 79 6.69 -6.52 29.12
C ILE A 79 7.04 -7.83 29.84
N PHE A 80 7.55 -8.81 29.10
CA PHE A 80 7.98 -10.10 29.64
C PHE A 80 9.27 -10.56 28.96
N ARG A 81 10.05 -11.42 29.62
CA ARG A 81 11.21 -12.07 29.00
C ARG A 81 10.69 -13.17 28.08
N VAL A 82 11.07 -13.13 26.81
CA VAL A 82 10.66 -14.15 25.83
C VAL A 82 11.53 -15.39 26.02
N PRO A 83 10.95 -16.55 26.37
CA PRO A 83 11.68 -17.80 26.48
C PRO A 83 12.26 -18.23 25.13
N VAL A 84 13.44 -18.87 25.17
CA VAL A 84 14.15 -19.30 23.96
C VAL A 84 13.39 -20.47 23.31
N THR A 85 13.15 -20.36 22.01
CA THR A 85 12.55 -21.43 21.20
C THR A 85 13.56 -22.02 20.24
N LYS A 86 13.35 -23.26 19.80
CA LYS A 86 14.25 -23.95 18.87
C LYS A 86 13.62 -24.06 17.47
N ASP A 87 14.50 -24.19 16.48
CA ASP A 87 14.13 -24.39 15.08
C ASP A 87 13.39 -25.73 14.90
N MET A 88 12.25 -25.67 14.19
CA MET A 88 11.39 -26.80 13.84
C MET A 88 12.16 -27.98 13.25
N LEU A 89 13.11 -27.76 12.33
CA LEU A 89 13.83 -28.89 11.72
C LEU A 89 14.68 -29.65 12.77
N SER A 90 15.27 -28.89 13.70
CA SER A 90 16.04 -29.45 14.80
C SER A 90 15.14 -30.12 15.84
N GLU A 91 13.94 -29.59 16.07
CA GLU A 91 12.96 -30.18 16.99
C GLU A 91 12.34 -31.48 16.45
N ILE A 92 11.97 -31.53 15.17
CA ILE A 92 11.24 -32.67 14.58
C ILE A 92 12.19 -33.83 14.26
N PHE A 93 13.38 -33.57 13.68
CA PHE A 93 14.25 -34.64 13.17
C PHE A 93 15.35 -35.12 14.14
N ASP A 94 15.64 -34.39 15.22
CA ASP A 94 16.61 -34.84 16.22
C ASP A 94 16.03 -35.96 17.08
N MET A 95 16.49 -37.20 16.89
CA MET A 95 16.00 -38.37 17.64
C MET A 95 16.45 -38.39 19.11
N SER A 96 17.39 -37.52 19.51
CA SER A 96 17.91 -37.47 20.89
C SER A 96 16.94 -36.81 21.88
N LYS A 97 15.99 -36.01 21.38
CA LYS A 97 15.06 -35.21 22.20
C LYS A 97 13.70 -35.90 22.35
N LYS A 98 13.04 -35.63 23.49
CA LYS A 98 11.65 -36.05 23.71
C LYS A 98 10.73 -35.34 22.72
N LYS A 99 9.78 -36.07 22.15
CA LYS A 99 8.82 -35.58 21.15
C LYS A 99 7.48 -35.35 21.82
N SER A 100 6.83 -34.23 21.50
CA SER A 100 5.44 -34.00 21.91
C SER A 100 4.48 -34.91 21.13
N ALA A 101 3.25 -35.05 21.60
CA ALA A 101 2.18 -35.71 20.87
C ALA A 101 1.94 -35.06 19.50
N PHE A 102 2.11 -33.74 19.38
CA PHE A 102 2.00 -33.02 18.11
C PHE A 102 3.13 -33.38 17.13
N ASP A 103 4.36 -33.55 17.62
CA ASP A 103 5.50 -33.97 16.79
C ASP A 103 5.30 -35.40 16.27
N ILE A 104 4.86 -36.30 17.15
CA ILE A 104 4.57 -37.70 16.80
C ILE A 104 3.44 -37.76 15.77
N LEU A 105 2.38 -36.98 15.95
CA LEU A 105 1.29 -36.88 14.98
C LEU A 105 1.80 -36.41 13.62
N THR A 106 2.61 -35.35 13.60
CA THR A 106 3.19 -34.80 12.36
C THR A 106 4.04 -35.84 11.63
N LEU A 107 4.96 -36.49 12.34
CA LEU A 107 5.81 -37.55 11.80
C LEU A 107 5.00 -38.77 11.33
N ALA A 108 3.95 -39.16 12.06
CA ALA A 108 3.09 -40.27 11.68
C ALA A 108 2.33 -39.99 10.38
N VAL A 109 1.75 -38.80 10.24
CA VAL A 109 1.05 -38.38 9.01
C VAL A 109 2.00 -38.36 7.82
N MET A 110 3.21 -37.82 7.98
CA MET A 110 4.24 -37.84 6.93
C MET A 110 4.66 -39.27 6.56
N ALA A 111 4.89 -40.14 7.56
CA ALA A 111 5.29 -41.52 7.33
C ALA A 111 4.21 -42.27 6.54
N VAL A 112 2.93 -42.07 6.87
CA VAL A 112 1.80 -42.62 6.12
C VAL A 112 1.79 -42.11 4.67
N GLN A 113 2.01 -40.81 4.45
CA GLN A 113 2.08 -40.25 3.09
C GLN A 113 3.22 -40.88 2.29
N ILE A 114 4.42 -40.98 2.86
CA ILE A 114 5.57 -41.60 2.19
C ILE A 114 5.30 -43.09 1.92
N PHE A 115 4.71 -43.81 2.87
CA PHE A 115 4.32 -45.21 2.69
C PHE A 115 3.29 -45.37 1.55
N LEU A 116 2.27 -44.52 1.49
CA LEU A 116 1.29 -44.51 0.40
C LEU A 116 1.93 -44.22 -0.96
N PHE A 117 2.97 -43.38 -1.02
CA PHE A 117 3.68 -43.10 -2.26
C PHE A 117 4.36 -44.34 -2.87
N PHE A 118 4.96 -45.19 -2.03
CA PHE A 118 5.64 -46.41 -2.46
C PHE A 118 4.70 -47.60 -2.70
N THR A 119 3.53 -47.62 -2.06
CA THR A 119 2.58 -48.75 -2.16
C THR A 119 1.51 -48.58 -3.23
N LEU A 120 1.11 -47.35 -3.56
CA LEU A 120 0.01 -47.11 -4.49
C LEU A 120 0.43 -47.16 -5.98
N PRO A 121 -0.47 -47.59 -6.87
CA PRO A 121 -0.26 -47.53 -8.31
C PRO A 121 -0.06 -46.09 -8.81
N THR A 122 0.70 -45.92 -9.91
CA THR A 122 1.05 -44.60 -10.46
C THR A 122 -0.18 -43.74 -10.80
N SER A 123 -1.25 -44.34 -11.33
CA SER A 123 -2.48 -43.59 -11.67
C SER A 123 -3.17 -43.04 -10.43
N VAL A 124 -3.17 -43.78 -9.31
CA VAL A 124 -3.81 -43.37 -8.06
C VAL A 124 -2.97 -42.32 -7.35
N LYS A 125 -1.65 -42.57 -7.20
CA LYS A 125 -0.77 -41.66 -6.46
C LYS A 125 -0.69 -40.26 -7.09
N ARG A 126 -0.72 -40.16 -8.43
CA ARG A 126 -0.70 -38.85 -9.14
C ARG A 126 -1.83 -37.92 -8.71
N TRP A 127 -3.05 -38.43 -8.62
CA TRP A 127 -4.22 -37.65 -8.25
C TRP A 127 -4.36 -37.51 -6.74
N LEU A 128 -4.04 -38.56 -5.98
CA LEU A 128 -4.06 -38.51 -4.51
C LEU A 128 -3.12 -37.42 -3.98
N PHE A 129 -1.84 -37.42 -4.41
CA PHE A 129 -0.89 -36.42 -3.93
C PHE A 129 -1.16 -35.02 -4.46
N LEU A 130 -1.83 -34.87 -5.61
CA LEU A 130 -2.32 -33.57 -6.06
C LEU A 130 -3.38 -33.03 -5.10
N VAL A 131 -4.38 -33.83 -4.76
CA VAL A 131 -5.46 -33.43 -3.83
C VAL A 131 -4.90 -33.17 -2.44
N LEU A 132 -4.03 -34.04 -1.94
CA LEU A 132 -3.37 -33.84 -0.64
C LEU A 132 -2.53 -32.57 -0.63
N PHE A 133 -1.74 -32.31 -1.68
CA PHE A 133 -0.97 -31.07 -1.78
C PHE A 133 -1.88 -29.85 -1.80
N ILE A 134 -2.96 -29.84 -2.58
CA ILE A 134 -3.92 -28.73 -2.61
C ILE A 134 -4.56 -28.52 -1.23
N PHE A 135 -4.91 -29.60 -0.52
CA PHE A 135 -5.46 -29.53 0.83
C PHE A 135 -4.48 -28.86 1.81
N TRP A 136 -3.23 -29.33 1.88
CA TRP A 136 -2.23 -28.74 2.77
C TRP A 136 -1.84 -27.32 2.36
N ARG A 137 -1.79 -27.05 1.05
CA ARG A 137 -1.54 -25.71 0.51
C ARG A 137 -2.65 -24.73 0.87
N ALA A 138 -3.91 -25.15 0.77
CA ALA A 138 -5.05 -24.37 1.21
C ALA A 138 -5.02 -24.18 2.74
N GLY A 139 -4.67 -25.21 3.51
CA GLY A 139 -4.45 -25.11 4.95
C GLY A 139 -3.38 -24.07 5.30
N TYR A 140 -2.28 -24.06 4.56
CA TYR A 140 -1.17 -23.13 4.76
C TYR A 140 -1.52 -21.69 4.38
N ASN A 141 -2.03 -21.44 3.18
CA ASN A 141 -2.26 -20.07 2.71
C ASN A 141 -3.63 -19.51 3.12
N ALA A 142 -4.71 -20.29 3.05
CA ALA A 142 -6.05 -19.82 3.40
C ALA A 142 -6.41 -20.11 4.86
N GLY A 143 -6.08 -21.31 5.36
CA GLY A 143 -6.38 -21.72 6.74
C GLY A 143 -5.62 -20.88 7.77
N LEU A 144 -4.28 -20.94 7.76
CA LEU A 144 -3.45 -20.11 8.64
C LEU A 144 -3.69 -18.61 8.37
N GLY A 145 -3.85 -18.22 7.10
CA GLY A 145 -4.18 -16.84 6.72
C GLY A 145 -5.46 -16.31 7.38
N TYR A 146 -6.51 -17.12 7.43
CA TYR A 146 -7.76 -16.76 8.14
C TYR A 146 -7.54 -16.63 9.65
N LEU A 147 -6.83 -17.59 10.27
CA LEU A 147 -6.55 -17.55 11.71
C LEU A 147 -5.70 -16.32 12.09
N LEU A 148 -4.67 -16.02 11.29
CA LEU A 148 -3.81 -14.85 11.47
C LEU A 148 -4.58 -13.54 11.24
N LYS A 149 -5.42 -13.46 10.21
CA LYS A 149 -6.27 -12.28 9.98
C LYS A 149 -7.22 -12.03 11.16
N LEU A 150 -7.88 -13.09 11.64
CA LEU A 150 -8.74 -13.03 12.82
C LEU A 150 -7.96 -12.59 14.08
N GLN A 151 -6.73 -13.07 14.24
CA GLN A 151 -5.85 -12.68 15.34
C GLN A 151 -5.37 -11.21 15.21
N SER A 152 -5.04 -10.73 14.02
CA SER A 152 -4.59 -9.35 13.75
C SER A 152 -5.70 -8.31 13.96
N GLU A 153 -6.93 -8.63 13.55
CA GLU A 153 -8.07 -7.72 13.60
C GLU A 153 -8.78 -7.75 14.96
N ARG A 154 -8.99 -8.96 15.52
CA ARG A 154 -9.87 -9.17 16.68
C ARG A 154 -9.20 -9.89 17.86
N ARG A 155 -7.91 -10.23 17.77
CA ARG A 155 -7.21 -11.08 18.75
C ARG A 155 -7.92 -12.41 19.00
N GLY A 156 -8.57 -12.96 17.97
CA GLY A 156 -9.53 -14.07 18.13
C GLY A 156 -8.95 -15.35 18.72
N LEU A 157 -7.72 -15.74 18.37
CA LEU A 157 -7.09 -16.95 18.94
C LEU A 157 -6.84 -16.80 20.44
N VAL A 158 -6.33 -15.64 20.84
CA VAL A 158 -6.10 -15.31 22.26
C VAL A 158 -7.43 -15.16 23.01
N ALA A 159 -8.44 -14.56 22.38
CA ALA A 159 -9.78 -14.44 22.94
C ALA A 159 -10.41 -15.81 23.19
N TRP A 160 -10.33 -16.74 22.23
CA TRP A 160 -10.82 -18.10 22.40
C TRP A 160 -10.09 -18.86 23.50
N ALA A 161 -8.76 -18.73 23.58
CA ALA A 161 -7.96 -19.33 24.64
C ALA A 161 -8.38 -18.81 26.03
N LYS A 162 -8.67 -17.51 26.13
CA LYS A 162 -9.14 -16.85 27.35
C LYS A 162 -10.57 -17.25 27.73
N GLU A 163 -11.49 -17.28 26.76
CA GLU A 163 -12.89 -17.66 26.94
C GLU A 163 -13.02 -19.11 27.43
N LYS A 164 -12.30 -20.03 26.76
CA LYS A 164 -12.29 -21.46 27.13
C LYS A 164 -11.45 -21.75 28.37
N GLY A 165 -10.62 -20.81 28.83
CA GLY A 165 -9.79 -20.97 30.02
C GLY A 165 -8.76 -22.09 29.92
N ILE A 166 -8.32 -22.45 28.70
CA ILE A 166 -7.43 -23.60 28.46
C ILE A 166 -6.04 -23.44 29.11
N PHE A 167 -5.62 -22.19 29.35
CA PHE A 167 -4.36 -21.85 30.02
C PHE A 167 -4.55 -21.42 31.48
N ASP A 168 -5.77 -21.51 32.03
CA ASP A 168 -6.06 -21.16 33.43
C ASP A 168 -6.18 -22.43 34.27
N LYS A 169 -5.34 -22.56 35.30
CA LYS A 169 -5.31 -23.70 36.22
C LYS A 169 -6.66 -23.97 36.90
N LYS A 170 -7.48 -22.93 37.13
CA LYS A 170 -8.78 -23.06 37.80
C LYS A 170 -9.89 -23.50 36.86
N ARG A 171 -9.79 -23.21 35.56
CA ARG A 171 -10.86 -23.43 34.57
C ARG A 171 -10.55 -24.53 33.56
N GLY A 172 -9.28 -24.76 33.24
CA GLY A 172 -8.84 -25.63 32.15
C GLY A 172 -8.84 -27.13 32.46
N GLY A 173 -8.86 -27.53 33.74
CA GLY A 173 -8.92 -28.94 34.14
C GLY A 173 -7.87 -29.82 33.45
N ALA A 174 -8.29 -30.97 32.89
CA ALA A 174 -7.39 -31.90 32.20
C ALA A 174 -6.72 -31.32 30.94
N TRP A 175 -7.35 -30.35 30.27
CA TRP A 175 -6.75 -29.70 29.10
C TRP A 175 -5.57 -28.82 29.48
N TYR A 176 -5.63 -28.18 30.64
CA TYR A 176 -4.52 -27.39 31.17
C TYR A 176 -3.30 -28.28 31.46
N ASP A 177 -3.50 -29.38 32.18
CA ASP A 177 -2.42 -30.30 32.55
C ASP A 177 -1.76 -30.93 31.30
N TRP A 178 -2.58 -31.33 30.33
CA TRP A 178 -2.08 -31.88 29.07
C TRP A 178 -1.31 -30.85 28.25
N LEU A 179 -1.86 -29.65 28.03
CA LEU A 179 -1.17 -28.59 27.28
C LEU A 179 0.12 -28.14 27.97
N ASN A 180 0.12 -28.06 29.30
CA ASN A 180 1.33 -27.76 30.05
C ASN A 180 2.41 -28.82 29.83
N GLN A 181 2.06 -30.10 29.88
CA GLN A 181 3.01 -31.18 29.61
C GLN A 181 3.53 -31.13 28.16
N GLU A 182 2.65 -30.92 27.18
CA GLU A 182 3.02 -30.93 25.75
C GLU A 182 3.89 -29.74 25.36
N LEU A 183 3.53 -28.51 25.78
CA LEU A 183 4.29 -27.30 25.44
C LEU A 183 5.60 -27.24 26.22
N SER A 184 5.60 -27.56 27.52
CA SER A 184 6.81 -27.55 28.35
C SER A 184 7.83 -28.61 27.94
N CYS A 185 7.40 -29.72 27.33
CA CYS A 185 8.32 -30.75 26.83
C CYS A 185 9.25 -30.25 25.72
N LYS A 186 8.85 -29.21 24.97
CA LYS A 186 9.62 -28.65 23.84
C LYS A 186 10.51 -27.47 24.25
N MET A 187 10.28 -26.89 25.43
CA MET A 187 10.96 -25.70 25.92
C MET A 187 12.14 -26.03 26.85
N ASP A 188 13.05 -25.07 27.05
CA ASP A 188 14.16 -25.16 28.00
C ASP A 188 13.74 -24.69 29.41
N SER A 189 14.69 -24.69 30.36
CA SER A 189 14.43 -24.37 31.78
C SER A 189 14.04 -22.91 32.05
N ASP A 190 14.09 -22.05 31.05
CA ASP A 190 13.71 -20.63 31.09
C ASP A 190 12.21 -20.39 30.82
N TYR A 191 11.47 -21.43 30.41
CA TYR A 191 10.02 -21.38 30.21
C TYR A 191 9.25 -21.87 31.44
N ASP A 192 8.31 -21.06 31.88
CA ASP A 192 7.33 -21.43 32.90
C ASP A 192 5.91 -21.09 32.41
N PHE A 193 5.07 -22.12 32.34
CA PHE A 193 3.74 -22.08 31.74
C PHE A 193 2.79 -21.11 32.44
N GLU A 194 2.95 -20.88 33.75
CA GLU A 194 2.07 -20.02 34.56
C GLU A 194 2.47 -18.54 34.51
N THR A 195 3.76 -18.23 34.30
CA THR A 195 4.28 -16.85 34.41
C THR A 195 4.32 -16.10 33.08
N VAL A 196 4.35 -16.82 31.96
CA VAL A 196 4.32 -16.20 30.63
C VAL A 196 2.91 -15.69 30.26
N PRO A 197 2.80 -14.61 29.46
CA PRO A 197 1.50 -14.12 29.01
C PRO A 197 0.73 -15.14 28.17
N ILE A 198 -0.60 -15.04 28.20
CA ILE A 198 -1.49 -15.92 27.44
C ILE A 198 -1.23 -15.84 25.93
N GLU A 199 -0.79 -14.68 25.43
CA GLU A 199 -0.40 -14.46 24.04
C GLU A 199 0.76 -15.38 23.63
N PHE A 200 1.75 -15.59 24.52
CA PHE A 200 2.90 -16.44 24.25
C PHE A 200 2.51 -17.92 24.20
N ASN A 201 1.73 -18.40 25.19
CA ASN A 201 1.25 -19.79 25.20
C ASN A 201 0.32 -20.10 24.03
N THR A 202 -0.52 -19.13 23.64
CA THR A 202 -1.38 -19.26 22.45
C THR A 202 -0.52 -19.32 21.17
N TRP A 203 0.54 -18.52 21.07
CA TRP A 203 1.48 -18.57 19.96
C TRP A 203 2.23 -19.91 19.89
N LEU A 204 2.71 -20.45 21.02
CA LEU A 204 3.35 -21.77 21.06
C LEU A 204 2.41 -22.90 20.59
N LEU A 205 1.14 -22.85 20.96
CA LEU A 205 0.14 -23.80 20.47
C LEU A 205 -0.12 -23.61 18.97
N TYR A 206 -0.21 -22.37 18.49
CA TYR A 206 -0.33 -22.05 17.07
C TYR A 206 0.85 -22.59 16.26
N ARG A 207 2.08 -22.52 16.79
CA ARG A 207 3.27 -23.12 16.14
C ARG A 207 3.11 -24.61 15.87
N GLN A 208 2.54 -25.38 16.78
CA GLN A 208 2.33 -26.82 16.57
C GLN A 208 1.41 -27.09 15.36
N LEU A 209 0.41 -26.23 15.14
CA LEU A 209 -0.46 -26.30 13.97
C LEU A 209 0.30 -25.94 12.68
N VAL A 210 1.16 -24.92 12.73
CA VAL A 210 2.00 -24.52 11.60
C VAL A 210 2.96 -25.65 11.20
N ASP A 211 3.64 -26.27 12.17
CA ASP A 211 4.58 -27.39 11.94
C ASP A 211 3.88 -28.55 11.22
N LEU A 212 2.69 -28.94 11.68
CA LEU A 212 1.88 -29.97 11.06
C LEU A 212 1.54 -29.63 9.61
N ILE A 213 1.07 -28.41 9.34
CA ILE A 213 0.65 -28.01 8.00
C ILE A 213 1.85 -27.87 7.05
N LEU A 214 2.89 -27.16 7.47
CA LEU A 214 4.04 -26.83 6.62
C LEU A 214 4.81 -28.09 6.22
N MET A 215 5.01 -29.01 7.16
CA MET A 215 5.79 -30.22 6.89
C MET A 215 5.04 -31.18 5.96
N ASN A 216 3.72 -31.26 6.10
CA ASN A 216 2.88 -32.06 5.21
C ASN A 216 2.68 -31.40 3.84
N ASP A 217 2.58 -30.08 3.74
CA ASP A 217 2.58 -29.36 2.46
C ASP A 217 3.83 -29.68 1.65
N PHE A 218 5.01 -29.58 2.27
CA PHE A 218 6.28 -29.91 1.60
C PHE A 218 6.36 -31.38 1.20
N THR A 219 6.03 -32.30 2.11
CA THR A 219 6.11 -33.75 1.86
C THR A 219 5.19 -34.19 0.73
N THR A 220 3.94 -33.70 0.73
CA THR A 220 2.97 -34.01 -0.30
C THR A 220 3.34 -33.39 -1.65
N TYR A 221 3.93 -32.19 -1.68
CA TYR A 221 4.46 -31.61 -2.91
C TYR A 221 5.57 -32.46 -3.53
N VAL A 222 6.54 -32.92 -2.73
CA VAL A 222 7.65 -33.76 -3.22
C VAL A 222 7.11 -35.09 -3.76
N CYS A 223 6.21 -35.74 -3.02
CA CYS A 223 5.56 -36.99 -3.46
C CYS A 223 4.74 -36.77 -4.75
N PHE A 224 3.99 -35.67 -4.84
CA PHE A 224 3.28 -35.26 -6.05
C PHE A 224 4.26 -35.10 -7.22
N ALA A 225 5.31 -34.29 -7.07
CA ALA A 225 6.26 -34.01 -8.14
C ALA A 225 6.93 -35.30 -8.67
N LEU A 226 7.41 -36.17 -7.76
CA LEU A 226 8.03 -37.45 -8.12
C LEU A 226 7.07 -38.40 -8.83
N SER A 227 5.76 -38.36 -8.51
CA SER A 227 4.76 -39.18 -9.20
C SER A 227 4.54 -38.80 -10.68
N TRP A 228 4.96 -37.59 -11.06
CA TRP A 228 4.87 -37.02 -12.39
C TRP A 228 6.23 -36.91 -13.10
N LEU A 229 7.25 -37.63 -12.63
CA LEU A 229 8.53 -37.72 -13.31
C LEU A 229 8.36 -38.28 -14.74
N THR A 230 8.85 -37.53 -15.73
CA THR A 230 8.84 -37.93 -17.13
C THR A 230 10.23 -37.79 -17.77
N PHE A 231 10.50 -38.68 -18.72
CA PHE A 231 11.67 -38.64 -19.59
C PHE A 231 11.20 -38.36 -21.02
N PRO A 232 11.25 -37.09 -21.48
CA PRO A 232 10.86 -36.72 -22.83
C PRO A 232 11.63 -37.54 -23.88
N ALA A 233 10.90 -38.21 -24.78
CA ALA A 233 11.49 -38.95 -25.87
C ALA A 233 12.03 -37.96 -26.93
N GLY A 234 13.24 -38.21 -27.44
CA GLY A 234 13.86 -37.40 -28.50
C GLY A 234 14.70 -36.20 -28.01
N SER A 235 14.75 -35.91 -26.71
CA SER A 235 15.75 -34.99 -26.16
C SER A 235 17.11 -35.69 -26.05
N GLY A 236 18.13 -35.13 -26.68
CA GLY A 236 19.50 -35.66 -26.58
C GLY A 236 20.01 -35.65 -25.13
N PHE A 237 21.00 -36.48 -24.82
CA PHE A 237 21.62 -36.60 -23.49
C PHE A 237 21.95 -35.23 -22.86
N PHE A 238 22.51 -34.30 -23.65
CA PHE A 238 22.86 -32.95 -23.19
C PHE A 238 21.66 -32.13 -22.70
N SER A 239 20.48 -32.28 -23.32
CA SER A 239 19.27 -31.58 -22.88
C SER A 239 18.80 -32.09 -21.53
N HIS A 240 18.83 -33.42 -21.31
CA HIS A 240 18.54 -34.00 -20.00
C HIS A 240 19.57 -33.57 -18.94
N LEU A 241 20.86 -33.62 -19.26
CA LEU A 241 21.92 -33.19 -18.35
C LEU A 241 21.74 -31.73 -17.94
N LEU A 242 21.55 -30.83 -18.91
CA LEU A 242 21.36 -29.40 -18.63
C LEU A 242 20.12 -29.15 -17.77
N ARG A 243 19.03 -29.84 -18.06
CA ARG A 243 17.77 -29.74 -17.31
C ARG A 243 17.93 -30.15 -15.85
N TRP A 244 18.58 -31.29 -15.60
CA TRP A 244 18.82 -31.78 -14.25
C TRP A 244 19.83 -30.90 -13.50
N VAL A 245 20.93 -30.50 -14.14
CA VAL A 245 21.92 -29.60 -13.54
C VAL A 245 21.28 -28.25 -13.17
N ALA A 246 20.52 -27.64 -14.07
CA ALA A 246 19.80 -26.40 -13.79
C ALA A 246 18.76 -26.59 -12.67
N GLY A 247 18.04 -27.71 -12.67
CA GLY A 247 17.09 -28.04 -11.61
C GLY A 247 17.75 -28.17 -10.23
N PHE A 248 18.87 -28.89 -10.14
CA PHE A 248 19.65 -29.00 -8.90
C PHE A 248 20.18 -27.64 -8.43
N ILE A 249 20.71 -26.82 -9.33
CA ILE A 249 21.16 -25.46 -8.99
C ILE A 249 20.03 -24.65 -8.36
N LEU A 250 18.83 -24.68 -8.96
CA LEU A 250 17.66 -23.96 -8.45
C LEU A 250 17.19 -24.48 -7.09
N VAL A 251 17.22 -25.79 -6.86
CA VAL A 251 16.89 -26.40 -5.56
C VAL A 251 17.94 -26.07 -4.50
N SER A 252 19.23 -26.15 -4.81
CA SER A 252 20.29 -25.77 -3.87
C SER A 252 20.22 -24.29 -3.52
N PHE A 253 19.99 -23.43 -4.51
CA PHE A 253 19.77 -22.00 -4.29
C PHE A 253 18.55 -21.74 -3.39
N ASN A 254 17.46 -22.48 -3.60
CA ASN A 254 16.27 -22.40 -2.76
C ASN A 254 16.54 -22.72 -1.29
N ILE A 255 17.25 -23.82 -1.03
CA ILE A 255 17.62 -24.25 0.32
C ILE A 255 18.49 -23.17 0.97
N TRP A 256 19.49 -22.65 0.26
CA TRP A 256 20.32 -21.56 0.76
C TRP A 256 19.50 -20.32 1.10
N VAL A 257 18.56 -19.91 0.23
CA VAL A 257 17.68 -18.76 0.51
C VAL A 257 16.84 -18.97 1.76
N LYS A 258 16.32 -20.19 1.97
CA LYS A 258 15.49 -20.51 3.15
C LYS A 258 16.31 -20.51 4.44
N LEU A 259 17.50 -21.12 4.41
CA LEU A 259 18.40 -21.16 5.57
C LEU A 259 18.91 -19.76 5.95
N ASP A 260 19.33 -18.96 4.96
CA ASP A 260 19.81 -17.61 5.22
C ASP A 260 18.67 -16.68 5.67
N ALA A 261 17.47 -16.82 5.09
CA ALA A 261 16.32 -16.06 5.57
C ALA A 261 15.98 -16.39 7.03
N HIS A 262 15.92 -17.69 7.37
CA HIS A 262 15.66 -18.16 8.74
C HIS A 262 16.70 -17.62 9.74
N ARG A 263 17.98 -17.57 9.35
CA ARG A 263 19.07 -16.98 10.17
C ARG A 263 18.76 -15.54 10.57
N VAL A 264 18.17 -14.74 9.68
CA VAL A 264 17.88 -13.31 9.87
C VAL A 264 16.60 -13.09 10.66
N VAL A 265 15.48 -13.71 10.26
CA VAL A 265 14.17 -13.46 10.91
C VAL A 265 13.99 -14.19 12.24
N LYS A 266 14.75 -15.27 12.47
CA LYS A 266 14.61 -16.17 13.62
C LYS A 266 13.21 -16.81 13.71
N ASP A 267 13.04 -17.72 14.66
CA ASP A 267 11.79 -18.47 14.85
C ASP A 267 10.58 -17.55 15.07
N PHE A 268 10.76 -16.47 15.83
CA PHE A 268 9.67 -15.56 16.18
C PHE A 268 8.93 -15.04 14.93
N ALA A 269 9.65 -14.44 13.99
CA ALA A 269 9.05 -13.92 12.76
C ALA A 269 8.78 -15.02 11.73
N TRP A 270 9.49 -16.16 11.76
CA TRP A 270 9.16 -17.33 10.91
C TRP A 270 7.78 -17.90 11.20
N TYR A 271 7.32 -17.83 12.46
CA TYR A 271 6.00 -18.28 12.91
C TYR A 271 4.99 -17.14 13.13
N TRP A 272 5.17 -15.98 12.49
CA TRP A 272 4.24 -14.83 12.58
C TRP A 272 3.94 -14.41 14.04
N GLY A 273 4.95 -14.43 14.91
CA GLY A 273 4.78 -14.12 16.33
C GLY A 273 4.31 -12.69 16.61
N ASP A 274 4.58 -11.76 15.69
CA ASP A 274 4.14 -10.36 15.71
C ASP A 274 2.61 -10.19 15.70
N PHE A 275 1.87 -11.21 15.23
CA PHE A 275 0.40 -11.26 15.35
C PHE A 275 -0.08 -11.43 16.81
N PHE A 276 0.77 -11.92 17.70
CA PHE A 276 0.43 -12.21 19.10
C PHE A 276 1.01 -11.16 20.05
N PHE A 277 2.32 -10.89 19.95
CA PHE A 277 3.04 -9.93 20.78
C PHE A 277 4.22 -9.35 20.00
N LEU A 278 4.75 -8.20 20.41
CA LEU A 278 5.90 -7.58 19.75
C LEU A 278 7.19 -7.92 20.50
N ILE A 279 8.32 -7.98 19.82
CA ILE A 279 9.64 -8.12 20.46
C ILE A 279 10.45 -6.85 20.17
N GLU A 280 11.14 -6.33 21.20
CA GLU A 280 12.11 -5.23 21.05
C GLU A 280 13.42 -5.74 20.47
N GLN A 281 13.38 -6.26 19.25
CA GLN A 281 14.56 -6.71 18.51
C GLN A 281 14.68 -5.92 17.20
N SER A 282 15.79 -5.22 17.02
CA SER A 282 16.11 -4.59 15.74
C SER A 282 16.59 -5.66 14.76
N LEU A 283 15.71 -6.06 13.85
CA LEU A 283 16.07 -6.93 12.73
C LEU A 283 17.03 -6.17 11.79
N THR A 284 18.30 -6.54 11.78
CA THR A 284 19.23 -6.09 10.74
C THR A 284 19.00 -6.94 9.49
N PHE A 285 18.29 -6.38 8.51
CA PHE A 285 18.03 -7.04 7.23
C PHE A 285 19.34 -7.15 6.42
N ASP A 286 20.05 -8.26 6.59
CA ASP A 286 21.27 -8.63 5.86
C ASP A 286 21.04 -9.87 4.98
N GLY A 287 22.05 -10.26 4.18
CA GLY A 287 22.01 -11.47 3.36
C GLY A 287 20.89 -11.45 2.31
N VAL A 288 20.08 -12.50 2.24
CA VAL A 288 18.98 -12.61 1.25
C VAL A 288 17.91 -11.52 1.34
N PHE A 289 17.81 -10.79 2.45
CA PHE A 289 16.95 -9.61 2.58
C PHE A 289 17.55 -8.33 1.99
N GLU A 290 18.84 -8.31 1.64
CA GLU A 290 19.38 -7.29 0.71
C GLU A 290 19.03 -7.61 -0.74
N MET A 291 18.79 -8.89 -1.01
CA MET A 291 18.30 -9.29 -2.31
C MET A 291 16.80 -8.98 -2.43
N ALA A 292 15.95 -9.22 -1.40
CA ALA A 292 14.46 -9.13 -1.40
C ALA A 292 13.79 -8.39 -0.25
N PRO A 293 12.50 -8.04 -0.42
CA PRO A 293 11.63 -7.67 0.66
C PRO A 293 11.15 -8.95 1.37
N HIS A 294 10.52 -9.87 0.62
CA HIS A 294 10.06 -11.16 1.11
C HIS A 294 10.84 -12.29 0.43
N PRO A 295 12.06 -12.61 0.91
CA PRO A 295 12.92 -13.53 0.20
C PRO A 295 12.37 -14.94 0.12
N MET A 296 11.71 -15.37 1.19
CA MET A 296 11.13 -16.70 1.36
C MET A 296 9.97 -16.95 0.40
N TYR A 297 9.24 -15.91 0.02
CA TYR A 297 8.06 -15.99 -0.82
C TYR A 297 8.34 -15.66 -2.29
N SER A 298 9.41 -14.93 -2.57
CA SER A 298 9.84 -14.57 -3.93
C SER A 298 10.82 -15.60 -4.49
N VAL A 299 12.13 -15.33 -4.50
CA VAL A 299 13.10 -16.28 -5.09
C VAL A 299 13.25 -17.56 -4.25
N GLY A 300 12.72 -17.58 -3.02
CA GLY A 300 12.51 -18.76 -2.22
C GLY A 300 11.47 -19.75 -2.78
N TYR A 301 10.93 -19.53 -3.98
CA TYR A 301 10.18 -20.52 -4.78
C TYR A 301 10.97 -21.08 -5.97
N ALA A 302 12.22 -20.64 -6.20
CA ALA A 302 13.07 -21.16 -7.27
C ALA A 302 13.19 -22.69 -7.27
N GLY A 303 13.15 -23.33 -6.09
CA GLY A 303 13.20 -24.78 -5.95
C GLY A 303 11.98 -25.51 -6.53
N TYR A 304 10.79 -24.91 -6.46
CA TYR A 304 9.59 -25.48 -7.09
C TYR A 304 9.76 -25.55 -8.60
N TYR A 305 10.29 -24.48 -9.21
CA TYR A 305 10.60 -24.46 -10.63
C TYR A 305 11.76 -25.40 -10.99
N GLY A 306 12.78 -25.51 -10.14
CA GLY A 306 13.86 -26.49 -10.29
C GLY A 306 13.34 -27.93 -10.32
N ILE A 307 12.43 -28.28 -9.41
CA ILE A 307 11.77 -29.58 -9.37
C ILE A 307 10.90 -29.78 -10.61
N SER A 308 10.11 -28.78 -11.03
CA SER A 308 9.31 -28.87 -12.26
C SER A 308 10.17 -29.14 -13.51
N LEU A 309 11.34 -28.50 -13.57
CA LEU A 309 12.31 -28.67 -14.64
C LEU A 309 12.88 -30.10 -14.62
N MET A 310 13.25 -30.63 -13.46
CA MET A 310 13.75 -32.01 -13.32
C MET A 310 12.69 -33.03 -13.74
N MET A 311 11.44 -32.86 -13.27
CA MET A 311 10.32 -33.77 -13.55
C MET A 311 9.84 -33.69 -15.01
N ALA A 312 10.15 -32.60 -15.71
CA ALA A 312 9.72 -32.31 -17.08
C ALA A 312 8.21 -32.46 -17.31
N SER A 313 7.44 -32.05 -16.31
CA SER A 313 5.99 -32.15 -16.33
C SER A 313 5.37 -30.77 -16.25
N TYR A 314 4.52 -30.45 -17.22
CA TYR A 314 3.70 -29.24 -17.21
C TYR A 314 2.75 -29.22 -16.01
N MET A 315 2.23 -30.38 -15.59
CA MET A 315 1.38 -30.46 -14.39
C MET A 315 2.15 -30.02 -13.15
N VAL A 316 3.40 -30.45 -13.00
CA VAL A 316 4.23 -30.01 -11.88
C VAL A 316 4.51 -28.52 -11.98
N LEU A 317 4.85 -28.00 -13.16
CA LEU A 317 5.07 -26.57 -13.38
C LEU A 317 3.85 -25.71 -13.01
N PHE A 318 2.64 -26.08 -13.43
CA PHE A 318 1.44 -25.29 -13.12
C PHE A 318 1.05 -25.38 -11.65
N VAL A 319 1.24 -26.53 -11.02
CA VAL A 319 1.02 -26.67 -9.56
C VAL A 319 2.08 -25.86 -8.79
N SER A 320 3.32 -25.80 -9.26
CA SER A 320 4.35 -24.91 -8.71
C SER A 320 3.97 -23.43 -8.84
N LEU A 321 3.46 -23.02 -10.01
CA LEU A 321 2.99 -21.65 -10.25
C LEU A 321 1.79 -21.31 -9.35
N PHE A 322 0.83 -22.23 -9.21
CA PHE A 322 -0.30 -22.09 -8.30
C PHE A 322 0.17 -21.92 -6.85
N ALA A 323 1.08 -22.77 -6.39
CA ALA A 323 1.63 -22.69 -5.03
C ALA A 323 2.30 -21.34 -4.76
N HIS A 324 3.06 -20.83 -5.72
CA HIS A 324 3.72 -19.54 -5.63
C HIS A 324 2.72 -18.37 -5.66
N ALA A 325 1.70 -18.45 -6.53
CA ALA A 325 0.62 -17.46 -6.58
C ALA A 325 -0.16 -17.42 -5.26
N ALA A 326 -0.52 -18.59 -4.71
CA ALA A 326 -1.19 -18.69 -3.41
C ALA A 326 -0.37 -18.04 -2.28
N GLN A 327 0.97 -18.15 -2.33
CA GLN A 327 1.84 -17.45 -1.39
C GLN A 327 1.75 -15.94 -1.50
N PHE A 328 1.74 -15.39 -2.71
CA PHE A 328 1.60 -13.94 -2.90
C PHE A 328 0.22 -13.43 -2.53
N VAL A 329 -0.83 -14.23 -2.71
CA VAL A 329 -2.18 -13.92 -2.20
C VAL A 329 -2.16 -13.84 -0.67
N PHE A 330 -1.53 -14.81 0.01
CA PHE A 330 -1.36 -14.75 1.47
C PHE A 330 -0.58 -13.50 1.91
N LEU A 331 0.53 -13.20 1.23
CA LEU A 331 1.35 -12.02 1.51
C LEU A 331 0.54 -10.72 1.39
N THR A 332 -0.20 -10.55 0.29
CA THR A 332 -0.95 -9.32 0.00
C THR A 332 -2.21 -9.15 0.85
N LEU A 333 -2.90 -10.24 1.20
CA LEU A 333 -4.18 -10.15 1.93
C LEU A 333 -4.05 -10.27 3.46
N VAL A 334 -2.94 -10.82 3.97
CA VAL A 334 -2.78 -11.12 5.40
C VAL A 334 -1.53 -10.47 5.97
N GLU A 335 -0.36 -10.79 5.41
CA GLU A 335 0.92 -10.39 6.02
C GLU A 335 1.23 -8.89 5.80
N ASN A 336 1.14 -8.36 4.58
CA ASN A 336 1.38 -6.94 4.30
C ASN A 336 0.43 -6.00 5.07
N PRO A 337 -0.90 -6.21 5.08
CA PRO A 337 -1.80 -5.37 5.87
C PRO A 337 -1.48 -5.38 7.37
N HIS A 338 -1.00 -6.51 7.91
CA HIS A 338 -0.56 -6.59 9.30
C HIS A 338 0.75 -5.82 9.52
N ILE A 339 1.75 -6.00 8.64
CA ILE A 339 3.02 -5.27 8.70
C ILE A 339 2.78 -3.76 8.67
N ASP A 340 1.95 -3.28 7.75
CA ASP A 340 1.64 -1.86 7.60
C ASP A 340 0.95 -1.31 8.85
N LYS A 341 -0.01 -2.06 9.40
CA LYS A 341 -0.70 -1.71 10.65
C LYS A 341 0.25 -1.63 11.85
N THR A 342 1.21 -2.55 11.95
CA THR A 342 2.06 -2.72 13.14
C THR A 342 3.31 -1.84 13.10
N TYR A 343 3.97 -1.74 11.95
CA TYR A 343 5.30 -1.13 11.81
C TYR A 343 5.30 0.19 11.04
N ASN A 344 4.32 0.42 10.17
CA ASN A 344 4.17 1.66 9.40
C ASN A 344 2.85 2.37 9.72
N PRO A 345 2.50 2.63 11.00
CA PRO A 345 1.27 3.33 11.31
C PRO A 345 1.29 4.68 10.59
N PRO A 346 0.19 5.08 9.94
CA PRO A 346 0.13 6.36 9.24
C PRO A 346 0.54 7.47 10.21
N GLN A 347 1.64 8.15 9.88
CA GLN A 347 2.13 9.25 10.70
C GLN A 347 1.09 10.36 10.64
N VAL A 348 0.36 10.56 11.74
CA VAL A 348 -0.48 11.75 11.91
C VAL A 348 0.47 12.95 11.87
N PRO A 349 0.42 13.82 10.85
CA PRO A 349 1.31 14.96 10.78
C PRO A 349 0.99 15.87 11.97
N LYS A 350 1.89 15.95 12.94
CA LYS A 350 1.70 16.85 14.08
C LYS A 350 1.63 18.29 13.58
N LYS A 351 0.53 18.97 13.92
CA LYS A 351 0.33 20.40 13.70
C LYS A 351 1.61 21.15 14.08
N ARG A 352 2.22 21.84 13.12
CA ARG A 352 3.34 22.75 13.42
C ARG A 352 2.70 23.95 14.11
N ILE A 353 2.71 23.93 15.44
CA ILE A 353 2.39 25.13 16.21
C ILE A 353 3.51 26.11 15.90
N ASP A 354 3.22 27.14 15.11
CA ASP A 354 4.10 28.29 15.00
C ASP A 354 4.23 28.88 16.41
N THR A 355 5.33 28.52 17.07
CA THR A 355 5.71 29.11 18.33
C THR A 355 6.15 30.52 17.99
N THR A 356 5.18 31.43 17.99
CA THR A 356 5.41 32.86 17.85
C THR A 356 6.57 33.23 18.76
N ALA A 357 7.68 33.63 18.14
CA ALA A 357 8.90 34.00 18.84
C ALA A 357 8.55 35.04 19.91
N THR A 358 8.66 34.63 21.16
CA THR A 358 8.66 35.55 22.30
C THR A 358 9.95 36.36 22.20
N THR A 359 9.90 37.46 21.44
CA THR A 359 10.94 38.47 21.48
C THR A 359 10.36 39.65 22.23
N THR A 360 10.73 39.72 23.50
CA THR A 360 10.51 40.83 24.40
C THR A 360 11.04 42.11 23.75
N ALA A 361 10.15 42.99 23.33
CA ALA A 361 10.48 44.38 23.02
C ALA A 361 9.39 45.27 23.60
N THR A 362 9.70 45.85 24.75
CA THR A 362 9.03 47.00 25.35
C THR A 362 8.87 48.13 24.34
N ALA A 363 7.62 48.46 24.00
CA ALA A 363 7.26 49.78 23.47
C ALA A 363 5.86 50.13 23.95
N THR A 364 5.77 51.35 24.46
CA THR A 364 4.66 52.01 25.15
C THR A 364 3.36 52.06 24.37
N ALA A 365 2.26 52.03 25.12
CA ALA A 365 0.89 52.26 24.66
C ALA A 365 0.75 53.60 23.91
N ALA A 366 0.30 53.53 22.67
CA ALA A 366 -0.41 54.61 21.99
C ALA A 366 -1.34 54.01 20.93
N ASP A 367 -2.58 54.49 20.99
CA ASP A 367 -3.73 54.21 20.14
C ASP A 367 -3.40 54.48 18.66
N VAL A 368 -3.37 53.42 17.82
CA VAL A 368 -3.34 53.55 16.35
C VAL A 368 -4.13 52.39 15.73
N THR A 369 -5.28 52.73 15.17
CA THR A 369 -6.04 51.93 14.20
C THR A 369 -5.12 51.54 13.05
N ILE A 370 -4.78 50.26 12.91
CA ILE A 370 -4.01 49.76 11.76
C ILE A 370 -5.00 49.38 10.65
N PRO A 371 -5.05 50.10 9.51
CA PRO A 371 -5.73 49.60 8.33
C PRO A 371 -4.95 48.41 7.78
N ILE A 372 -5.66 47.34 7.42
CA ILE A 372 -5.11 46.20 6.68
C ILE A 372 -4.67 46.73 5.30
N VAL A 373 -3.41 47.12 5.19
CA VAL A 373 -2.80 47.43 3.89
C VAL A 373 -2.48 46.11 3.22
N VAL A 374 -3.39 45.68 2.35
CA VAL A 374 -3.13 44.64 1.34
C VAL A 374 -2.06 45.20 0.40
N ALA A 375 -0.95 44.48 0.25
CA ALA A 375 0.09 44.83 -0.72
C ALA A 375 -0.51 44.85 -2.15
N PRO A 376 -0.11 45.80 -3.03
CA PRO A 376 -0.61 45.89 -4.39
C PRO A 376 -0.34 44.61 -5.21
N ILE A 377 -1.27 44.30 -6.11
CA ILE A 377 -1.38 43.10 -6.95
C ILE A 377 -0.17 42.83 -7.87
N ASP A 378 0.80 43.75 -7.96
CA ASP A 378 1.97 43.63 -8.84
C ASP A 378 3.18 42.89 -8.23
N GLN A 379 3.07 42.34 -7.02
CA GLN A 379 4.10 41.49 -6.41
C GLN A 379 3.71 40.01 -6.27
N ALA A 380 2.62 39.57 -6.89
CA ALA A 380 2.19 38.16 -6.92
C ALA A 380 3.00 37.27 -7.89
N ALA A 381 4.23 37.65 -8.24
CA ALA A 381 5.22 36.81 -8.90
C ALA A 381 6.64 37.27 -8.51
N PRO A 382 7.53 36.43 -7.93
CA PRO A 382 7.37 35.07 -7.45
C PRO A 382 7.46 35.02 -5.91
N LEU A 383 6.41 34.54 -5.23
CA LEU A 383 6.66 33.76 -4.03
C LEU A 383 7.37 32.50 -4.53
N VAL A 384 8.71 32.54 -4.51
CA VAL A 384 9.55 31.38 -4.85
C VAL A 384 9.04 30.23 -3.97
N PRO A 385 8.55 29.13 -4.55
CA PRO A 385 8.07 28.00 -3.78
C PRO A 385 9.25 27.39 -3.04
N THR A 386 9.38 27.68 -1.74
CA THR A 386 10.50 27.23 -0.89
C THR A 386 10.30 25.79 -0.37
N GLY A 387 9.30 25.07 -0.86
CA GLY A 387 9.03 23.67 -0.54
C GLY A 387 9.01 22.77 -1.79
N SER A 388 9.58 21.57 -1.66
CA SER A 388 9.62 20.55 -2.73
C SER A 388 8.24 20.17 -3.29
N LYS A 389 7.17 20.29 -2.49
CA LYS A 389 5.78 20.01 -2.91
C LYS A 389 5.13 21.15 -3.73
N ASP A 390 5.49 22.41 -3.50
CA ASP A 390 4.88 23.55 -4.24
C ASP A 390 5.45 23.69 -5.65
N MET A 391 6.72 23.36 -5.79
CA MET A 391 7.37 23.23 -7.08
C MET A 391 6.83 22.00 -7.84
N TYR A 392 6.45 20.90 -7.16
CA TYR A 392 5.77 19.78 -7.82
C TYR A 392 4.49 20.22 -8.53
N ASN A 393 3.62 20.97 -7.85
CA ASN A 393 2.35 21.45 -8.42
C ASN A 393 2.53 22.51 -9.52
N THR A 394 3.71 23.16 -9.57
CA THR A 394 4.06 24.11 -10.63
C THR A 394 4.48 23.39 -11.91
N TYR A 395 5.28 22.32 -11.80
CA TYR A 395 5.89 21.61 -12.93
C TYR A 395 5.09 20.39 -13.41
N PHE A 396 4.35 19.74 -12.52
CA PHE A 396 3.65 18.48 -12.76
C PHE A 396 2.13 18.69 -12.63
N ARG A 397 1.41 18.16 -13.62
CA ARG A 397 -0.06 18.14 -13.66
C ARG A 397 -0.50 16.69 -13.83
N ARG A 398 -1.77 16.46 -14.20
CA ARG A 398 -2.28 15.16 -14.64
C ARG A 398 -1.65 14.72 -15.97
N ASP A 399 -0.33 14.62 -16.03
CA ASP A 399 0.47 14.39 -17.24
C ASP A 399 0.20 12.99 -17.82
N LEU A 400 0.24 12.86 -19.14
CA LEU A 400 0.04 11.58 -19.83
C LEU A 400 1.28 10.70 -19.63
N ILE A 401 1.08 9.55 -19.01
CA ILE A 401 2.12 8.54 -18.80
C ILE A 401 1.73 7.30 -19.58
N VAL A 402 2.34 7.13 -20.75
CA VAL A 402 1.98 6.13 -21.76
C VAL A 402 0.51 6.30 -22.18
N PHE A 403 -0.44 5.69 -21.46
CA PHE A 403 -1.90 5.88 -21.62
C PHE A 403 -2.63 6.28 -20.32
N LYS A 404 -1.96 6.27 -19.17
CA LYS A 404 -2.53 6.71 -17.90
C LYS A 404 -2.72 8.24 -17.96
N ASN A 405 -3.83 8.73 -17.42
CA ASN A 405 -4.22 10.15 -17.39
C ASN A 405 -4.67 10.77 -18.72
N PHE A 406 -4.98 9.94 -19.73
CA PHE A 406 -5.42 10.42 -21.05
C PHE A 406 -6.54 11.45 -20.95
N ASP A 407 -6.36 12.56 -21.65
CA ASP A 407 -7.30 13.67 -21.71
C ASP A 407 -7.57 14.02 -23.18
N ILE A 408 -8.84 13.85 -23.61
CA ILE A 408 -9.28 14.13 -24.98
C ILE A 408 -9.08 15.60 -25.33
N PHE A 409 -9.08 16.51 -24.37
CA PHE A 409 -8.91 17.95 -24.63
C PHE A 409 -7.44 18.37 -24.66
N ARG A 410 -6.51 17.48 -24.32
CA ARG A 410 -5.08 17.76 -24.40
C ARG A 410 -4.55 17.42 -25.78
N SER A 411 -4.03 18.44 -26.48
CA SER A 411 -3.49 18.30 -27.83
C SER A 411 -2.44 17.19 -27.95
N ASN A 412 -1.49 17.12 -27.00
CA ASN A 412 -0.44 16.09 -27.00
C ASN A 412 -0.99 14.67 -26.91
N ASP A 413 -2.05 14.45 -26.14
CA ASP A 413 -2.66 13.13 -25.95
C ASP A 413 -3.35 12.68 -27.24
N ILE A 414 -4.09 13.58 -27.89
CA ILE A 414 -4.67 13.34 -29.22
C ILE A 414 -3.56 13.03 -30.23
N PHE A 415 -2.45 13.78 -30.23
CA PHE A 415 -1.34 13.52 -31.16
C PHE A 415 -0.72 12.14 -30.95
N VAL A 416 -0.52 11.70 -29.71
CA VAL A 416 -0.04 10.34 -29.42
C VAL A 416 -1.01 9.29 -29.98
N ALA A 417 -2.31 9.44 -29.71
CA ALA A 417 -3.33 8.53 -30.21
C ALA A 417 -3.37 8.50 -31.77
N LEU A 418 -3.30 9.66 -32.41
CA LEU A 418 -3.32 9.80 -33.87
C LEU A 418 -2.08 9.19 -34.51
N ILE A 419 -0.89 9.38 -33.93
CA ILE A 419 0.34 8.79 -34.45
C ILE A 419 0.32 7.26 -34.30
N ILE A 420 -0.18 6.73 -33.18
CA ILE A 420 -0.35 5.28 -33.00
C ILE A 420 -1.38 4.72 -34.00
N PHE A 421 -2.48 5.44 -34.22
CA PHE A 421 -3.48 5.08 -35.22
C PHE A 421 -2.87 5.05 -36.62
N TYR A 422 -2.16 6.10 -37.03
CA TYR A 422 -1.47 6.17 -38.32
C TYR A 422 -0.43 5.05 -38.46
N ALA A 423 0.34 4.80 -37.40
CA ALA A 423 1.34 3.73 -37.35
C ALA A 423 0.73 2.34 -37.55
N THR A 424 -0.52 2.14 -37.13
CA THR A 424 -1.24 0.87 -37.26
C THR A 424 -1.91 0.75 -38.64
N ILE A 425 -2.57 1.81 -39.11
CA ILE A 425 -3.39 1.79 -40.33
C ILE A 425 -2.55 1.92 -41.60
N ALA A 426 -1.52 2.78 -41.63
CA ALA A 426 -0.74 3.02 -42.84
C ALA A 426 -0.11 1.73 -43.41
N PRO A 427 0.48 0.83 -42.60
CA PRO A 427 0.96 -0.46 -43.10
C PRO A 427 -0.17 -1.37 -43.62
N LEU A 428 -1.36 -1.34 -43.02
CA LEU A 428 -2.51 -2.15 -43.46
C LEU A 428 -3.05 -1.69 -44.82
N LEU A 429 -3.05 -0.39 -45.10
CA LEU A 429 -3.48 0.16 -46.40
C LEU A 429 -2.54 -0.23 -47.54
N ILE A 430 -1.25 -0.46 -47.25
CA ILE A 430 -0.22 -0.83 -48.24
C ILE A 430 -0.05 -2.37 -48.33
N SER A 431 -0.90 -3.13 -47.61
CA SER A 431 -0.83 -4.60 -47.52
C SER A 431 -0.98 -5.33 -48.87
N SER A 432 -1.54 -4.69 -49.89
CA SER A 432 -1.62 -5.21 -51.26
C SER A 432 -0.25 -5.42 -51.93
N THR A 433 0.80 -4.79 -51.41
CA THR A 433 2.18 -4.87 -51.93
C THR A 433 2.91 -6.17 -51.52
N GLY A 434 2.30 -6.97 -50.64
CA GLY A 434 2.74 -8.32 -50.30
C GLY A 434 3.19 -8.52 -48.84
N PRO A 435 3.08 -9.74 -48.28
CA PRO A 435 3.30 -9.99 -46.85
C PRO A 435 4.73 -9.71 -46.36
N ARG A 436 5.74 -9.92 -47.21
CA ARG A 436 7.16 -9.68 -46.86
C ARG A 436 7.46 -8.19 -46.73
N PHE A 437 6.90 -7.37 -47.61
CA PHE A 437 7.05 -5.92 -47.57
C PHE A 437 6.38 -5.34 -46.32
N LEU A 438 5.18 -5.82 -45.98
CA LEU A 438 4.48 -5.43 -44.75
C LEU A 438 5.30 -5.74 -43.49
N THR A 439 5.85 -6.96 -43.38
CA THR A 439 6.73 -7.32 -42.25
C THR A 439 7.97 -6.44 -42.19
N PHE A 440 8.59 -6.14 -43.33
CA PHE A 440 9.75 -5.25 -43.40
C PHE A 440 9.40 -3.82 -42.91
N MET A 441 8.26 -3.26 -43.34
CA MET A 441 7.79 -1.95 -42.88
C MET A 441 7.57 -1.91 -41.37
N MET A 442 6.90 -2.91 -40.80
CA MET A 442 6.66 -2.99 -39.35
C MET A 442 7.97 -3.05 -38.54
N VAL A 443 8.94 -3.86 -38.99
CA VAL A 443 10.24 -3.98 -38.32
C VAL A 443 11.06 -2.70 -38.42
N ILE A 444 11.09 -2.07 -39.61
CA ILE A 444 11.80 -0.79 -39.80
C ILE A 444 11.18 0.31 -38.97
N GLN A 445 9.85 0.39 -38.92
CA GLN A 445 9.16 1.37 -38.11
C GLN A 445 9.53 1.22 -36.62
N ALA A 446 9.53 -0.01 -36.09
CA ALA A 446 9.94 -0.26 -34.71
C ALA A 446 11.42 0.10 -34.46
N LEU A 447 12.30 -0.18 -35.43
CA LEU A 447 13.71 0.19 -35.36
C LEU A 447 13.92 1.71 -35.37
N VAL A 448 13.20 2.45 -36.22
CA VAL A 448 13.28 3.92 -36.31
C VAL A 448 12.84 4.57 -34.99
N TRP A 449 11.72 4.13 -34.42
CA TRP A 449 11.26 4.65 -33.11
C TRP A 449 12.21 4.30 -31.99
N ARG A 450 12.80 3.09 -32.00
CA ARG A 450 13.85 2.73 -31.03
C ARG A 450 15.07 3.63 -31.17
N ILE A 451 15.51 3.92 -32.39
CA ILE A 451 16.67 4.80 -32.64
C ILE A 451 16.37 6.23 -32.16
N PHE A 452 15.19 6.74 -32.50
CA PHE A 452 14.76 8.07 -32.09
C PHE A 452 14.71 8.20 -30.56
N HIS A 453 14.09 7.22 -29.88
CA HIS A 453 14.01 7.21 -28.43
C HIS A 453 15.38 7.13 -27.74
N SER A 454 16.22 6.16 -28.13
CA SER A 454 17.46 5.92 -27.39
C SER A 454 18.61 6.86 -27.77
N TYR A 455 18.77 7.19 -29.05
CA TYR A 455 19.92 7.97 -29.51
C TYR A 455 19.60 9.44 -29.72
N VAL A 456 18.47 9.79 -30.33
CA VAL A 456 18.14 11.21 -30.59
C VAL A 456 17.79 11.91 -29.28
N LEU A 457 16.84 11.38 -28.51
CA LEU A 457 16.50 11.96 -27.21
C LEU A 457 17.66 11.86 -26.21
N GLY A 458 18.44 10.78 -26.25
CA GLY A 458 19.67 10.65 -25.47
C GLY A 458 20.72 11.73 -25.80
N ALA A 459 20.89 12.08 -27.08
CA ALA A 459 21.77 13.17 -27.48
C ALA A 459 21.25 14.53 -26.99
N VAL A 460 19.94 14.77 -27.04
CA VAL A 460 19.30 15.97 -26.49
C VAL A 460 19.54 16.07 -24.98
N LEU A 461 19.32 15.00 -24.22
CA LEU A 461 19.60 14.96 -22.77
C LEU A 461 21.08 15.18 -22.47
N LYS A 462 21.99 14.57 -23.24
CA LYS A 462 23.42 14.79 -23.06
C LYS A 462 23.79 16.26 -23.28
N GLN A 463 23.27 16.90 -24.33
CA GLN A 463 23.51 18.33 -24.57
C GLN A 463 22.83 19.22 -23.53
N GLN A 464 21.67 18.82 -23.03
CA GLN A 464 20.98 19.49 -21.92
C GLN A 464 21.81 19.40 -20.63
N SER A 465 22.39 18.24 -20.32
CA SER A 465 23.24 18.06 -19.15
C SER A 465 24.54 18.88 -19.19
N VAL A 466 25.15 19.04 -20.37
CA VAL A 466 26.44 19.75 -20.51
C VAL A 466 26.25 21.25 -20.66
N ASN A 467 25.38 21.67 -21.58
CA ASN A 467 25.26 23.06 -22.01
C ASN A 467 23.88 23.69 -21.72
N LYS A 468 22.92 22.93 -21.17
CA LYS A 468 21.50 23.33 -21.04
C LYS A 468 20.90 23.80 -22.36
N PHE A 469 21.29 23.14 -23.46
CA PHE A 469 20.95 23.53 -24.83
C PHE A 469 19.45 23.66 -25.05
N TYR A 470 18.67 22.68 -24.58
CA TYR A 470 17.22 22.62 -24.81
C TYR A 470 16.51 23.75 -24.06
N THR A 471 16.83 23.95 -22.78
CA THR A 471 16.26 25.06 -21.99
C THR A 471 16.67 26.42 -22.55
N LYS A 472 17.94 26.59 -22.94
CA LYS A 472 18.43 27.83 -23.57
C LYS A 472 17.71 28.17 -24.86
N HIS A 473 17.32 27.16 -25.66
CA HIS A 473 16.56 27.36 -26.88
C HIS A 473 15.19 28.02 -26.58
N PHE A 474 14.45 27.51 -25.60
CA PHE A 474 13.15 28.08 -25.21
C PHE A 474 13.30 29.49 -24.64
N ILE A 475 14.27 29.71 -23.75
CA ILE A 475 14.52 31.04 -23.18
C ILE A 475 14.87 32.06 -24.27
N LYS A 476 15.70 31.65 -25.25
CA LYS A 476 16.05 32.51 -26.39
C LYS A 476 14.83 32.97 -27.19
N HIS A 477 13.76 32.17 -27.21
CA HIS A 477 12.52 32.48 -27.93
C HIS A 477 11.38 32.98 -27.02
N GLY A 478 11.70 33.43 -25.80
CA GLY A 478 10.73 34.01 -24.87
C GLY A 478 9.91 33.00 -24.07
N GLY A 479 10.24 31.71 -24.15
CA GLY A 479 9.65 30.66 -23.32
C GLY A 479 10.32 30.54 -21.95
N THR A 480 9.67 29.82 -21.05
CA THR A 480 10.15 29.54 -19.69
C THR A 480 10.82 28.17 -19.58
N VAL A 481 11.49 27.91 -18.45
CA VAL A 481 12.01 26.56 -18.13
C VAL A 481 10.87 25.54 -18.06
N GLN A 482 9.68 25.98 -17.62
CA GLN A 482 8.49 25.15 -17.56
C GLN A 482 8.00 24.77 -18.96
N ASP A 483 8.00 25.69 -19.92
CA ASP A 483 7.60 25.39 -21.31
C ASP A 483 8.55 24.40 -21.98
N ALA A 484 9.85 24.53 -21.70
CA ALA A 484 10.85 23.57 -22.15
C ALA A 484 10.58 22.19 -21.56
N PHE A 485 10.38 22.08 -20.25
CA PHE A 485 10.15 20.80 -19.60
C PHE A 485 8.83 20.15 -20.02
N GLN A 486 7.74 20.92 -20.19
CA GLN A 486 6.46 20.42 -20.70
C GLN A 486 6.58 19.87 -22.13
N SER A 487 7.33 20.55 -23.00
CA SER A 487 7.61 20.08 -24.37
C SER A 487 8.44 18.80 -24.37
N TRP A 488 9.42 18.70 -23.47
CA TRP A 488 10.21 17.49 -23.25
C TRP A 488 9.34 16.30 -22.83
N LYS A 489 8.49 16.46 -21.81
CA LYS A 489 7.55 15.41 -21.36
C LYS A 489 6.71 14.87 -22.51
N SER A 490 6.22 15.76 -23.37
CA SER A 490 5.37 15.42 -24.51
C SER A 490 6.13 14.56 -25.55
N ILE A 491 7.33 14.98 -25.95
CA ILE A 491 8.16 14.26 -26.93
C ILE A 491 8.64 12.92 -26.36
N PHE A 492 9.07 12.92 -25.09
CA PHE A 492 9.52 11.71 -24.42
C PHE A 492 8.39 10.68 -24.33
N ASN A 493 7.20 11.09 -23.87
CA ASN A 493 6.06 10.19 -23.74
C ASN A 493 5.60 9.61 -25.09
N LEU A 494 5.53 10.45 -26.14
CA LEU A 494 5.23 10.00 -27.50
C LEU A 494 6.23 8.94 -27.96
N SER A 495 7.52 9.26 -27.85
CA SER A 495 8.61 8.37 -28.27
C SER A 495 8.57 7.05 -27.51
N ASN A 496 8.41 7.10 -26.18
CA ASN A 496 8.31 5.92 -25.33
C ASN A 496 7.12 5.04 -25.74
N SER A 497 5.93 5.62 -25.84
CA SER A 497 4.69 4.92 -26.25
C SER A 497 4.84 4.27 -27.63
N MET A 498 5.46 4.98 -28.58
CA MET A 498 5.72 4.46 -29.91
C MET A 498 6.70 3.30 -29.92
N THR A 499 7.72 3.28 -29.05
CA THR A 499 8.63 2.12 -28.97
C THR A 499 7.92 0.83 -28.55
N TYR A 500 6.92 0.92 -27.66
CA TYR A 500 6.10 -0.22 -27.26
C TYR A 500 5.08 -0.57 -28.34
N ALA A 501 4.33 0.41 -28.85
CA ALA A 501 3.27 0.19 -29.83
C ALA A 501 3.82 -0.44 -31.13
N THR A 502 4.91 0.10 -31.68
CA THR A 502 5.48 -0.41 -32.94
C THR A 502 6.17 -1.76 -32.78
N PHE A 503 6.81 -2.01 -31.63
CA PHE A 503 7.34 -3.34 -31.33
C PHE A 503 6.21 -4.36 -31.21
N PHE A 504 5.13 -4.03 -30.50
CA PHE A 504 3.95 -4.88 -30.37
C PHE A 504 3.33 -5.17 -31.74
N LEU A 505 3.17 -4.17 -32.61
CA LEU A 505 2.66 -4.36 -33.97
C LEU A 505 3.56 -5.30 -34.80
N ALA A 506 4.88 -5.16 -34.70
CA ALA A 506 5.82 -6.07 -35.35
C ALA A 506 5.71 -7.49 -34.79
N ALA A 507 5.62 -7.65 -33.46
CA ALA A 507 5.43 -8.92 -32.80
C ALA A 507 4.11 -9.57 -33.22
N TRP A 508 3.00 -8.82 -33.18
CA TRP A 508 1.67 -9.27 -33.60
C TRP A 508 1.66 -9.77 -35.05
N LYS A 509 2.30 -9.03 -35.97
CA LYS A 509 2.40 -9.44 -37.38
C LYS A 509 3.18 -10.74 -37.57
N MET A 510 4.16 -11.01 -36.71
CA MET A 510 5.04 -12.19 -36.77
C MET A 510 4.57 -13.34 -35.87
N TYR A 511 3.52 -13.12 -35.09
CA TYR A 511 2.92 -14.15 -34.27
C TYR A 511 2.08 -15.11 -35.11
N SER A 512 2.15 -16.39 -34.78
CA SER A 512 1.31 -17.44 -35.34
C SER A 512 0.59 -18.13 -34.19
N ILE A 513 -0.75 -18.19 -34.28
CA ILE A 513 -1.57 -18.88 -33.30
C ILE A 513 -1.28 -20.38 -33.42
N PRO A 514 -0.85 -21.06 -32.35
CA PRO A 514 -0.60 -22.49 -32.39
C PRO A 514 -1.89 -23.29 -32.52
N ASP A 515 -1.90 -24.30 -33.39
CA ASP A 515 -3.02 -25.25 -33.51
C ASP A 515 -3.08 -26.22 -32.31
N ASP A 516 -1.91 -26.61 -31.79
CA ASP A 516 -1.76 -27.42 -30.58
C ASP A 516 -0.89 -26.71 -29.54
N TRP A 517 -1.49 -26.43 -28.39
CA TRP A 517 -0.83 -25.78 -27.26
C TRP A 517 0.09 -26.74 -26.48
N THR A 518 -0.18 -28.04 -26.54
CA THR A 518 0.54 -29.06 -25.76
C THR A 518 1.78 -29.58 -26.46
N TYR A 519 1.97 -29.22 -27.73
CA TYR A 519 3.12 -29.64 -28.53
C TYR A 519 4.41 -28.91 -28.13
N GLY A 520 5.45 -29.70 -27.84
CA GLY A 520 6.82 -29.21 -27.61
C GLY A 520 6.90 -28.15 -26.51
N THR A 521 7.52 -27.01 -26.81
CA THR A 521 7.72 -25.88 -25.88
C THR A 521 6.70 -24.76 -26.06
N VAL A 522 5.65 -24.98 -26.85
CA VAL A 522 4.65 -23.94 -27.18
C VAL A 522 3.96 -23.41 -25.92
N LEU A 523 3.51 -24.28 -25.01
CA LEU A 523 2.92 -23.83 -23.75
C LEU A 523 3.94 -23.08 -22.89
N LEU A 524 5.16 -23.61 -22.77
CA LEU A 524 6.23 -23.03 -21.96
C LEU A 524 6.62 -21.62 -22.42
N ARG A 525 6.81 -21.41 -23.73
CA ARG A 525 7.22 -20.10 -24.28
C ARG A 525 6.15 -19.03 -24.07
N HIS A 526 4.86 -19.40 -24.10
CA HIS A 526 3.77 -18.46 -23.82
C HIS A 526 3.70 -18.16 -22.33
N VAL A 527 3.75 -19.17 -21.46
CA VAL A 527 3.72 -18.98 -20.00
C VAL A 527 4.90 -18.09 -19.55
N LEU A 528 6.12 -18.40 -19.99
CA LEU A 528 7.29 -17.59 -19.68
C LEU A 528 7.22 -16.20 -20.35
N GLY A 529 6.70 -16.13 -21.57
CA GLY A 529 6.55 -14.86 -22.29
C GLY A 529 5.59 -13.90 -21.59
N PHE A 530 4.42 -14.39 -21.18
CA PHE A 530 3.47 -13.61 -20.37
C PHE A 530 4.04 -13.26 -19.00
N ALA A 531 4.79 -14.18 -18.35
CA ALA A 531 5.46 -13.88 -17.09
C ALA A 531 6.50 -12.75 -17.23
N LEU A 532 7.26 -12.72 -18.33
CA LEU A 532 8.23 -11.64 -18.60
C LEU A 532 7.55 -10.30 -18.92
N ILE A 533 6.41 -10.31 -19.62
CA ILE A 533 5.61 -9.10 -19.84
C ILE A 533 5.05 -8.59 -18.52
N ALA A 534 4.51 -9.48 -17.68
CA ALA A 534 4.02 -9.13 -16.35
C ALA A 534 5.13 -8.57 -15.46
N LEU A 535 6.32 -9.19 -15.47
CA LEU A 535 7.52 -8.72 -14.76
C LEU A 535 7.91 -7.31 -15.19
N HIS A 536 7.84 -7.01 -16.50
CA HIS A 536 8.15 -5.69 -17.03
C HIS A 536 7.15 -4.62 -16.58
N ILE A 537 5.84 -4.89 -16.74
CA ILE A 537 4.78 -3.96 -16.29
C ILE A 537 4.96 -3.68 -14.81
N TRP A 538 5.15 -4.75 -14.04
CA TRP A 538 5.38 -4.69 -12.62
C TRP A 538 6.59 -3.82 -12.27
N ALA A 539 7.76 -4.08 -12.87
CA ALA A 539 8.97 -3.30 -12.65
C ALA A 539 8.81 -1.82 -13.05
N SER A 540 8.12 -1.53 -14.15
CA SER A 540 7.85 -0.15 -14.59
C SER A 540 6.93 0.60 -13.62
N VAL A 541 5.91 -0.05 -13.08
CA VAL A 541 5.04 0.57 -12.05
C VAL A 541 5.83 0.84 -10.77
N SER A 542 6.62 -0.12 -10.29
CA SER A 542 7.44 0.09 -9.08
C SER A 542 8.51 1.18 -9.27
N VAL A 543 9.10 1.31 -10.46
CA VAL A 543 10.00 2.43 -10.78
C VAL A 543 9.26 3.77 -10.71
N PHE A 544 8.06 3.83 -11.28
CA PHE A 544 7.24 5.03 -11.29
C PHE A 544 6.77 5.42 -9.88
N GLU A 545 6.39 4.46 -9.03
CA GLU A 545 5.98 4.72 -7.64
C GLU A 545 7.08 5.38 -6.79
N VAL A 546 8.36 5.06 -7.05
CA VAL A 546 9.50 5.64 -6.32
C VAL A 546 9.95 6.96 -6.91
N LEU A 547 10.07 7.03 -8.24
CA LEU A 547 10.58 8.20 -8.93
C LEU A 547 9.55 9.33 -9.01
N GLY A 548 8.26 8.98 -8.98
CA GLY A 548 7.16 9.89 -9.29
C GLY A 548 7.25 10.48 -10.70
N ASP A 549 6.44 11.49 -10.98
CA ASP A 549 6.45 12.17 -12.27
C ASP A 549 7.81 12.85 -12.55
N PHE A 550 8.47 13.33 -11.49
CA PHE A 550 9.75 14.02 -11.61
C PHE A 550 10.86 13.13 -12.18
N GLY A 551 11.12 11.98 -11.56
CA GLY A 551 12.17 11.09 -12.03
C GLY A 551 11.80 10.36 -13.33
N TRP A 552 10.52 10.03 -13.54
CA TRP A 552 10.05 9.35 -14.76
C TRP A 552 10.35 10.13 -16.04
N PHE A 553 10.26 11.47 -15.98
CA PHE A 553 10.52 12.35 -17.11
C PHE A 553 11.96 12.93 -17.16
N TYR A 554 12.90 12.39 -16.38
CA TYR A 554 14.27 12.92 -16.29
C TYR A 554 14.30 14.41 -15.87
N GLY A 555 13.48 14.78 -14.88
CA GLY A 555 13.33 16.17 -14.41
C GLY A 555 14.62 16.79 -13.88
N ASP A 556 15.54 15.97 -13.38
CA ASP A 556 16.88 16.35 -12.88
C ASP A 556 17.77 16.98 -13.96
N PHE A 557 17.54 16.65 -15.24
CA PHE A 557 18.21 17.33 -16.36
C PHE A 557 17.79 18.80 -16.51
N PHE A 558 16.60 19.16 -16.03
CA PHE A 558 15.96 20.47 -16.25
C PHE A 558 15.90 21.33 -14.99
N ILE A 559 15.60 20.76 -13.82
CA ILE A 559 15.25 21.49 -12.59
C ILE A 559 16.24 21.13 -11.48
N GLU A 560 17.12 22.05 -11.10
CA GLU A 560 18.20 21.79 -10.12
C GLU A 560 17.74 21.91 -8.66
N GLU A 561 16.82 22.83 -8.36
CA GLU A 561 16.27 23.09 -7.01
C GLU A 561 15.41 21.93 -6.46
N SER A 562 15.01 21.00 -7.32
CA SER A 562 14.08 19.92 -7.03
C SER A 562 14.73 18.60 -6.61
N SER A 563 16.06 18.52 -6.63
CA SER A 563 16.82 17.29 -6.43
C SER A 563 16.79 16.81 -4.97
N SER A 564 15.60 16.44 -4.48
CA SER A 564 15.46 15.53 -3.35
C SER A 564 16.38 14.34 -3.61
N GLY A 565 17.23 13.98 -2.64
CA GLY A 565 18.31 13.02 -2.83
C GLY A 565 17.85 11.67 -3.39
N LEU A 566 18.81 10.86 -3.84
CA LEU A 566 18.56 9.50 -4.35
C LEU A 566 17.72 8.67 -3.36
N PHE A 567 16.54 8.24 -3.79
CA PHE A 567 15.67 7.38 -3.01
C PHE A 567 16.08 5.92 -3.18
N TYR A 568 16.59 5.30 -2.11
CA TYR A 568 16.89 3.86 -2.04
C TYR A 568 15.75 3.11 -1.33
N THR A 569 14.55 3.28 -1.87
CA THR A 569 13.30 2.72 -1.40
C THR A 569 12.58 2.08 -2.57
N GLY A 570 11.54 1.30 -2.31
CA GLY A 570 10.61 0.85 -3.34
C GLY A 570 11.21 -0.20 -4.24
N ILE A 571 11.82 0.11 -5.42
CA ILE A 571 12.61 -0.81 -6.31
C ILE A 571 14.15 -0.63 -6.26
N TYR A 572 14.57 0.53 -5.77
CA TYR A 572 15.95 0.98 -5.79
C TYR A 572 16.82 0.54 -4.60
N ARG A 573 16.24 0.04 -3.50
CA ARG A 573 17.00 -0.59 -2.40
C ARG A 573 17.58 -1.94 -2.80
N PHE A 574 16.92 -2.75 -3.62
CA PHE A 574 17.53 -4.01 -4.11
C PHE A 574 18.28 -3.83 -5.44
N VAL A 575 17.84 -2.91 -6.31
CA VAL A 575 18.35 -2.80 -7.68
C VAL A 575 18.76 -1.37 -8.03
N ASN A 576 20.03 -1.17 -8.43
CA ASN A 576 20.49 0.19 -8.77
C ASN A 576 19.88 0.73 -10.08
N ASN A 577 19.60 -0.13 -11.06
CA ASN A 577 19.07 0.26 -12.37
C ASN A 577 18.05 -0.80 -12.85
N PRO A 578 16.81 -0.77 -12.35
CA PRO A 578 15.80 -1.78 -12.67
C PRO A 578 15.50 -1.83 -14.18
N GLU A 579 15.61 -0.70 -14.87
CA GLU A 579 15.42 -0.62 -16.32
C GLU A 579 16.43 -1.46 -17.12
N LYS A 580 17.66 -1.60 -16.60
CA LYS A 580 18.74 -2.32 -17.28
C LYS A 580 18.45 -3.82 -17.43
N VAL A 581 17.76 -4.40 -16.46
CA VAL A 581 17.51 -5.86 -16.40
C VAL A 581 16.04 -6.18 -16.64
N MET A 582 15.13 -5.51 -15.93
CA MET A 582 13.68 -5.77 -16.00
C MET A 582 12.94 -4.86 -16.98
N GLY A 583 13.48 -3.67 -17.27
CA GLY A 583 12.89 -2.70 -18.20
C GLY A 583 12.78 -3.18 -19.66
N HIS A 584 13.33 -4.35 -19.99
CA HIS A 584 13.22 -4.95 -21.33
C HIS A 584 12.54 -6.32 -21.33
N ALA A 585 12.08 -6.80 -20.16
CA ALA A 585 11.50 -8.13 -20.05
C ALA A 585 10.28 -8.32 -20.97
N ALA A 586 9.47 -7.27 -21.23
CA ALA A 586 8.34 -7.38 -22.17
C ALA A 586 8.79 -7.65 -23.61
N PHE A 587 9.88 -7.04 -24.08
CA PHE A 587 10.42 -7.29 -25.44
C PHE A 587 10.90 -8.73 -25.57
N TRP A 588 11.54 -9.27 -24.53
CA TRP A 588 11.93 -10.66 -24.44
C TRP A 588 10.73 -11.61 -24.34
N GLY A 589 9.71 -11.23 -23.59
CA GLY A 589 8.48 -12.02 -23.46
C GLY A 589 7.73 -12.13 -24.78
N MET A 590 7.57 -11.02 -25.51
CA MET A 590 7.01 -11.01 -26.86
C MET A 590 7.86 -11.82 -27.84
N THR A 591 9.20 -11.79 -27.72
CA THR A 591 10.11 -12.60 -28.53
C THR A 591 9.86 -14.10 -28.30
N LEU A 592 9.72 -14.54 -27.05
CA LEU A 592 9.44 -15.94 -26.71
C LEU A 592 8.09 -16.40 -27.29
N ILE A 593 7.06 -15.56 -27.18
CA ILE A 593 5.71 -15.85 -27.72
C ILE A 593 5.77 -16.01 -29.26
N CYS A 594 6.43 -15.06 -29.94
CA CYS A 594 6.51 -15.05 -31.40
C CYS A 594 7.44 -16.14 -31.97
N ASN A 595 8.46 -16.56 -31.21
CA ASN A 595 9.48 -17.50 -31.67
C ASN A 595 10.09 -17.13 -33.03
N SER A 596 10.42 -15.84 -33.21
CA SER A 596 10.88 -15.26 -34.46
C SER A 596 12.25 -14.58 -34.30
N TRP A 597 13.16 -14.86 -35.24
CA TRP A 597 14.49 -14.25 -35.27
C TRP A 597 14.48 -12.73 -35.45
N SER A 598 13.54 -12.18 -36.23
CA SER A 598 13.49 -10.73 -36.44
C SER A 598 13.10 -9.98 -35.17
N ILE A 599 12.13 -10.50 -34.42
CA ILE A 599 11.72 -9.94 -33.12
C ILE A 599 12.83 -10.12 -32.09
N PHE A 600 13.54 -11.26 -32.11
CA PHE A 600 14.71 -11.49 -31.28
C PHE A 600 15.81 -10.45 -31.52
N ILE A 601 16.16 -10.18 -32.78
CA ILE A 601 17.16 -9.16 -33.13
C ILE A 601 16.70 -7.77 -32.70
N LEU A 602 15.42 -7.44 -32.87
CA LEU A 602 14.85 -6.17 -32.45
C LEU A 602 14.86 -5.99 -30.93
N ALA A 603 14.57 -7.05 -30.17
CA ALA A 603 14.65 -7.07 -28.70
C ALA A 603 16.11 -6.90 -28.23
N MET A 604 17.03 -7.65 -28.83
CA MET A 604 18.48 -7.51 -28.58
C MET A 604 18.97 -6.09 -28.87
N PHE A 605 18.58 -5.52 -30.01
CA PHE A 605 18.93 -4.15 -30.36
C PHE A 605 18.38 -3.17 -29.32
N SER A 606 17.11 -3.32 -28.93
CA SER A 606 16.49 -2.47 -27.90
C SER A 606 17.24 -2.54 -26.56
N GLN A 607 17.60 -3.75 -26.11
CA GLN A 607 18.39 -3.98 -24.89
C GLN A 607 19.77 -3.29 -24.96
N VAL A 608 20.48 -3.44 -26.08
CA VAL A 608 21.78 -2.81 -26.28
C VAL A 608 21.63 -1.29 -26.33
N SER A 609 20.64 -0.76 -27.03
CA SER A 609 20.38 0.68 -27.10
C SER A 609 20.09 1.29 -25.72
N ASN A 610 19.29 0.63 -24.88
CA ASN A 610 19.05 1.09 -23.51
C ASN A 610 20.33 1.01 -22.65
N PHE A 611 21.09 -0.09 -22.75
CA PHE A 611 22.37 -0.20 -22.06
C PHE A 611 23.33 0.96 -22.42
N LEU A 612 23.42 1.30 -23.71
CA LEU A 612 24.23 2.41 -24.19
C LEU A 612 23.70 3.76 -23.68
N PHE A 613 22.39 3.98 -23.70
CA PHE A 613 21.76 5.18 -23.15
C PHE A 613 22.10 5.35 -21.66
N LEU A 614 21.91 4.32 -20.85
CA LEU A 614 22.23 4.33 -19.42
C LEU A 614 23.71 4.61 -19.16
N HIS A 615 24.60 4.02 -19.96
CA HIS A 615 26.05 4.18 -19.78
C HIS A 615 26.57 5.55 -20.23
N PHE A 616 26.05 6.11 -21.33
CA PHE A 616 26.59 7.32 -21.95
C PHE A 616 25.81 8.62 -21.64
N VAL A 617 24.56 8.53 -21.17
CA VAL A 617 23.70 9.68 -20.90
C VAL A 617 23.36 9.76 -19.43
N GLU A 618 22.69 8.75 -18.88
CA GLU A 618 22.16 8.77 -17.52
C GLU A 618 23.26 8.65 -16.46
N SER A 619 24.10 7.60 -16.51
CA SER A 619 25.15 7.38 -15.50
C SER A 619 26.12 8.56 -15.36
N PRO A 620 26.60 9.22 -16.44
CA PRO A 620 27.44 10.40 -16.32
C PRO A 620 26.69 11.60 -15.71
N HIS A 621 25.41 11.79 -16.05
CA HIS A 621 24.58 12.86 -15.49
C HIS A 621 24.34 12.66 -13.99
N MET A 622 23.94 11.46 -13.60
CA MET A 622 23.72 11.10 -12.20
C MET A 622 24.97 11.31 -11.36
N ARG A 623 26.15 10.94 -11.86
CA ARG A 623 27.43 11.21 -11.18
C ARG A 623 27.74 12.70 -11.09
N LYS A 624 27.35 13.50 -12.09
CA LYS A 624 27.56 14.95 -12.11
C LYS A 624 26.73 15.65 -11.03
N ILE A 625 25.45 15.28 -10.87
CA ILE A 625 24.54 15.92 -9.90
C ILE A 625 24.71 15.34 -8.49
N TYR A 626 24.77 14.01 -8.37
CA TYR A 626 24.69 13.33 -7.07
C TYR A 626 26.06 12.88 -6.51
N GLY A 627 27.13 12.93 -7.31
CA GLY A 627 28.49 12.61 -6.86
C GLY A 627 28.63 11.22 -6.23
N ASP A 628 29.31 11.15 -5.07
CA ASP A 628 29.56 9.91 -4.32
C ASP A 628 28.30 9.32 -3.62
N LYS A 629 27.16 10.02 -3.66
CA LYS A 629 25.89 9.50 -3.10
C LYS A 629 25.28 8.38 -3.95
N VAL A 630 25.80 8.15 -5.16
CA VAL A 630 25.37 7.05 -6.05
C VAL A 630 26.01 5.73 -5.60
N ARG A 631 25.16 4.76 -5.24
CA ARG A 631 25.57 3.43 -4.78
C ARG A 631 26.29 2.66 -5.90
N LYS A 632 27.45 2.07 -5.58
CA LYS A 632 28.28 1.30 -6.54
C LYS A 632 27.75 -0.12 -6.79
N ASP A 633 27.38 -0.85 -5.74
CA ASP A 633 26.87 -2.23 -5.82
C ASP A 633 25.42 -2.30 -5.31
N ALA A 634 24.54 -2.95 -6.08
CA ALA A 634 23.14 -3.17 -5.71
C ALA A 634 23.03 -4.22 -4.58
N GLY A 635 21.93 -4.22 -3.82
CA GLY A 635 21.73 -5.15 -2.70
C GLY A 635 21.82 -6.61 -3.15
N VAL A 636 21.24 -6.93 -4.31
CA VAL A 636 21.37 -8.28 -4.84
C VAL A 636 22.82 -8.61 -5.19
N VAL A 637 23.56 -7.66 -5.81
CA VAL A 637 24.99 -7.80 -6.22
C VAL A 637 25.93 -8.09 -5.06
N LYS A 638 25.62 -7.56 -3.88
CA LYS A 638 26.37 -7.86 -2.65
C LYS A 638 26.11 -9.28 -2.18
N THR A 639 24.88 -9.76 -2.36
CA THR A 639 24.41 -11.02 -1.80
C THR A 639 24.97 -12.23 -2.57
N VAL A 640 24.99 -12.27 -3.91
CA VAL A 640 25.61 -13.41 -4.62
C VAL A 640 27.12 -13.32 -4.57
N LYS A 641 27.73 -12.12 -4.51
CA LYS A 641 29.16 -12.00 -4.15
C LYS A 641 29.46 -12.64 -2.79
N ALA A 642 28.60 -12.46 -1.79
CA ALA A 642 28.73 -13.13 -0.48
C ALA A 642 28.46 -14.65 -0.56
N ALA A 643 27.49 -15.08 -1.38
CA ALA A 643 27.12 -16.49 -1.55
C ALA A 643 28.14 -17.31 -2.38
N GLN A 644 28.95 -16.66 -3.22
CA GLN A 644 29.99 -17.31 -4.03
C GLN A 644 31.21 -17.80 -3.22
N ILE A 645 31.23 -17.62 -1.89
CA ILE A 645 32.26 -18.18 -1.01
C ILE A 645 31.97 -19.66 -0.74
N LEU A 646 32.15 -20.51 -1.76
CA LEU A 646 32.28 -21.94 -1.56
C LEU A 646 33.56 -22.22 -0.75
N PRO A 647 33.58 -23.20 0.19
CA PRO A 647 34.80 -23.59 0.88
C PRO A 647 35.89 -23.94 -0.13
N LYS A 648 37.06 -23.30 -0.02
CA LYS A 648 38.18 -23.47 -0.97
C LYS A 648 38.57 -24.95 -1.18
N GLU A 649 38.33 -25.79 -0.18
CA GLU A 649 38.57 -27.25 -0.19
C GLU A 649 37.64 -28.05 -1.11
N VAL A 650 36.40 -27.60 -1.31
CA VAL A 650 35.45 -28.28 -2.21
C VAL A 650 35.78 -27.93 -3.66
N VAL A 651 36.14 -26.66 -3.90
CA VAL A 651 36.55 -26.17 -5.22
C VAL A 651 37.88 -26.78 -5.66
N SER A 652 38.82 -27.03 -4.73
CA SER A 652 40.08 -27.72 -5.04
C SER A 652 39.87 -29.19 -5.39
N LYS A 653 39.04 -29.93 -4.63
CA LYS A 653 38.70 -31.34 -4.92
C LYS A 653 37.95 -31.51 -6.24
N ILE A 654 37.08 -30.58 -6.60
CA ILE A 654 36.39 -30.57 -7.90
C ILE A 654 37.38 -30.24 -9.02
N ARG A 655 38.31 -29.30 -8.82
CA ARG A 655 39.35 -28.95 -9.80
C ARG A 655 40.32 -30.10 -10.07
N GLU A 656 40.68 -30.85 -9.04
CA GLU A 656 41.57 -32.03 -9.12
C GLU A 656 40.89 -33.15 -9.92
N LYS A 657 39.61 -33.47 -9.62
CA LYS A 657 38.83 -34.45 -10.39
C LYS A 657 38.56 -34.05 -11.85
N ILE A 658 38.43 -32.76 -12.14
CA ILE A 658 38.27 -32.23 -13.52
C ILE A 658 39.58 -32.30 -14.30
N GLN A 659 40.73 -32.26 -13.64
CA GLN A 659 42.03 -32.41 -14.31
C GLN A 659 42.29 -33.84 -14.79
N ASP A 660 41.74 -34.86 -14.12
CA ASP A 660 41.87 -36.28 -14.50
C ASP A 660 40.85 -36.77 -15.54
N THR A 661 39.98 -35.88 -16.06
CA THR A 661 38.94 -36.26 -17.03
C THR A 661 39.47 -36.18 -18.49
N PRO A 662 39.10 -37.12 -19.40
CA PRO A 662 39.59 -37.15 -20.79
C PRO A 662 39.30 -35.85 -21.59
N LYS A 663 40.17 -35.56 -22.57
CA LYS A 663 40.23 -34.28 -23.34
C LYS A 663 38.91 -33.82 -23.96
N GLU A 664 38.05 -34.75 -24.38
CA GLU A 664 36.75 -34.44 -24.98
C GLU A 664 35.78 -33.76 -23.98
N ILE A 665 35.89 -34.05 -22.68
CA ILE A 665 35.07 -33.42 -21.65
C ILE A 665 35.62 -32.03 -21.27
N LYS A 666 36.93 -31.80 -21.41
CA LYS A 666 37.56 -30.48 -21.18
C LYS A 666 37.15 -29.45 -22.23
N ASP A 667 37.04 -29.85 -23.51
CA ASP A 667 36.55 -28.98 -24.58
C ASP A 667 35.07 -28.62 -24.42
N VAL A 668 34.26 -29.56 -23.92
CA VAL A 668 32.84 -29.33 -23.60
C VAL A 668 32.69 -28.43 -22.36
N LEU A 669 33.54 -28.59 -21.33
CA LEU A 669 33.55 -27.72 -20.15
C LEU A 669 33.97 -26.28 -20.49
N GLN A 670 34.88 -26.09 -21.44
CA GLN A 670 35.33 -24.77 -21.88
C GLN A 670 34.21 -24.04 -22.66
N ARG A 671 33.48 -24.75 -23.53
CA ARG A 671 32.27 -24.22 -24.20
C ARG A 671 31.12 -23.96 -23.22
N THR A 672 30.98 -24.75 -22.16
CA THR A 672 29.94 -24.56 -21.12
C THR A 672 30.25 -23.38 -20.21
N ARG A 673 31.54 -23.08 -19.98
CA ARG A 673 32.00 -21.93 -19.18
C ARG A 673 31.77 -20.59 -19.90
N GLU A 674 31.85 -20.55 -21.23
CA GLU A 674 31.47 -19.38 -22.04
C GLU A 674 29.95 -19.12 -22.04
N VAL A 675 29.13 -20.15 -21.85
CA VAL A 675 27.67 -20.04 -21.71
C VAL A 675 27.27 -19.67 -20.28
N SER A 676 27.94 -20.23 -19.27
CA SER A 676 27.70 -19.94 -17.84
C SER A 676 28.14 -18.53 -17.42
N GLY A 677 29.22 -18.00 -18.01
CA GLY A 677 29.66 -16.61 -17.78
C GLY A 677 28.65 -15.55 -18.26
N LYS A 678 27.73 -15.91 -19.16
CA LYS A 678 26.63 -15.04 -19.63
C LYS A 678 25.34 -15.16 -18.80
N ALA A 679 25.26 -16.17 -17.94
CA ALA A 679 24.06 -16.46 -17.15
C ALA A 679 24.12 -15.91 -15.71
N GLN A 680 25.31 -15.61 -15.19
CA GLN A 680 25.51 -15.32 -13.77
C GLN A 680 25.43 -13.82 -13.41
N ASP A 681 25.73 -12.91 -14.36
CA ASP A 681 25.47 -11.45 -14.20
C ASP A 681 23.97 -11.09 -14.33
N PHE A 682 23.13 -12.08 -14.61
CA PHE A 682 21.70 -11.98 -14.88
C PHE A 682 20.81 -12.29 -13.66
N VAL A 683 21.42 -12.77 -12.56
CA VAL A 683 20.73 -13.19 -11.33
C VAL A 683 20.80 -12.13 -10.22
N GLU A 684 21.65 -11.13 -10.44
CA GLU A 684 21.75 -9.85 -9.76
C GLU A 684 20.42 -9.14 -9.45
N ALA A 685 20.15 -8.04 -10.14
CA ALA A 685 19.32 -7.03 -9.54
C ALA A 685 17.82 -7.13 -9.89
N SER A 686 17.06 -7.99 -9.19
CA SER A 686 15.59 -7.98 -9.20
C SER A 686 14.97 -8.54 -7.94
N ARG A 687 14.48 -7.67 -7.06
CA ARG A 687 13.49 -8.17 -6.09
C ARG A 687 12.57 -7.15 -5.44
N GLU A 688 12.66 -5.85 -5.71
CA GLU A 688 11.86 -4.95 -4.88
C GLU A 688 10.51 -4.74 -5.57
N ASP A 689 9.58 -5.59 -5.12
CA ASP A 689 8.16 -5.36 -4.89
C ASP A 689 7.17 -5.19 -6.01
N LEU A 690 6.85 -6.38 -6.52
CA LEU A 690 5.56 -7.05 -6.65
C LEU A 690 4.22 -6.28 -6.61
N ASN A 691 4.17 -4.96 -6.55
CA ASN A 691 2.95 -4.22 -6.21
C ASN A 691 1.96 -3.94 -7.35
N ALA A 692 2.15 -4.51 -8.55
CA ALA A 692 1.21 -4.27 -9.66
C ALA A 692 0.69 -5.55 -10.34
N VAL A 693 0.90 -6.71 -9.73
CA VAL A 693 -0.07 -7.82 -9.84
C VAL A 693 -1.40 -7.43 -9.16
N VAL A 694 -1.39 -6.39 -8.31
CA VAL A 694 -2.57 -5.77 -7.70
C VAL A 694 -3.47 -5.03 -8.71
N GLN A 695 -3.00 -4.68 -9.93
CA GLN A 695 -3.80 -3.89 -10.88
C GLN A 695 -4.38 -4.66 -12.08
N SER A 696 -4.08 -5.96 -12.26
CA SER A 696 -4.63 -6.74 -13.39
C SER A 696 -5.78 -7.70 -13.04
N VAL A 697 -6.17 -7.78 -11.77
CA VAL A 697 -7.49 -8.34 -11.35
C VAL A 697 -8.56 -7.22 -11.29
N ALA A 698 -8.15 -5.95 -11.34
CA ALA A 698 -9.00 -4.79 -11.12
C ALA A 698 -10.07 -4.53 -12.22
N PRO A 699 -9.79 -4.55 -13.54
CA PRO A 699 -10.80 -4.11 -14.51
C PRO A 699 -11.90 -5.14 -14.80
N ARG A 700 -11.66 -6.45 -14.59
CA ARG A 700 -12.68 -7.51 -14.76
C ARG A 700 -13.59 -7.71 -13.55
N LEU A 701 -13.10 -7.39 -12.34
CA LEU A 701 -13.95 -7.22 -11.16
C LEU A 701 -14.72 -5.89 -11.23
N GLN A 702 -14.13 -4.81 -11.73
CA GLN A 702 -14.83 -3.53 -11.90
C GLN A 702 -15.99 -3.57 -12.90
N GLU A 703 -15.95 -4.42 -13.93
CA GLU A 703 -17.07 -4.53 -14.89
C GLU A 703 -18.26 -5.34 -14.31
N MET A 704 -17.99 -6.39 -13.52
CA MET A 704 -19.03 -7.10 -12.75
C MET A 704 -19.52 -6.31 -11.53
N VAL A 705 -18.64 -5.50 -10.91
CA VAL A 705 -18.99 -4.62 -9.78
C VAL A 705 -19.70 -3.36 -10.25
N ASN A 706 -19.37 -2.76 -11.39
CA ASN A 706 -20.09 -1.59 -11.93
C ASN A 706 -21.41 -1.98 -12.58
N GLY A 707 -21.50 -3.14 -13.25
CA GLY A 707 -22.78 -3.73 -13.67
C GLY A 707 -23.63 -4.14 -12.47
N GLY A 708 -23.02 -4.65 -11.41
CA GLY A 708 -23.68 -4.94 -10.12
C GLY A 708 -24.07 -3.69 -9.34
N LYS A 709 -23.31 -2.60 -9.42
CA LYS A 709 -23.51 -1.34 -8.70
C LYS A 709 -24.54 -0.44 -9.40
N ALA A 710 -24.59 -0.41 -10.74
CA ALA A 710 -25.68 0.21 -11.48
C ALA A 710 -27.01 -0.56 -11.32
N PHE A 711 -26.95 -1.89 -11.16
CA PHE A 711 -28.11 -2.73 -10.84
C PHE A 711 -28.49 -2.70 -9.35
N LEU A 712 -27.54 -2.47 -8.43
CA LEU A 712 -27.76 -2.26 -6.98
C LEU A 712 -28.24 -0.83 -6.66
N GLU A 713 -27.74 0.19 -7.35
CA GLU A 713 -28.18 1.58 -7.18
C GLU A 713 -29.57 1.80 -7.78
N SER A 714 -29.88 1.21 -8.93
CA SER A 714 -31.26 1.21 -9.49
C SER A 714 -32.25 0.32 -8.74
N SER A 715 -31.78 -0.73 -8.05
CA SER A 715 -32.62 -1.51 -7.12
C SER A 715 -32.74 -0.88 -5.72
N SER A 716 -31.82 0.00 -5.33
CA SER A 716 -31.92 0.77 -4.06
C SER A 716 -33.03 1.81 -4.04
N GLU A 717 -33.58 2.17 -5.20
CA GLU A 717 -34.69 3.10 -5.32
C GLU A 717 -36.07 2.43 -5.25
N LYS A 718 -36.16 1.08 -5.33
CA LYS A 718 -37.43 0.36 -5.20
C LYS A 718 -37.35 -0.90 -4.34
N LEU A 719 -38.10 -0.82 -3.23
CA LEU A 719 -38.75 -1.89 -2.47
C LEU A 719 -38.00 -2.46 -1.25
N ILE A 720 -38.13 -1.76 -0.11
CA ILE A 720 -38.32 -2.44 1.18
C ILE A 720 -39.83 -2.58 1.35
N VAL A 721 -40.34 -3.82 1.45
CA VAL A 721 -41.61 -4.03 2.15
C VAL A 721 -41.37 -3.50 3.56
N ALA A 722 -41.75 -2.25 3.81
CA ALA A 722 -41.56 -1.60 5.10
C ALA A 722 -42.16 -2.56 6.13
N ARG A 723 -41.31 -3.22 6.93
CA ARG A 723 -41.75 -4.06 8.05
C ARG A 723 -42.35 -3.11 9.08
N THR A 724 -43.59 -2.74 8.86
CA THR A 724 -44.42 -1.95 9.77
C THR A 724 -45.02 -2.89 10.82
N TRP A 725 -45.71 -2.33 11.80
CA TRP A 725 -46.48 -3.10 12.77
C TRP A 725 -47.93 -2.72 12.61
N ASP A 726 -48.80 -3.72 12.58
CA ASP A 726 -50.24 -3.50 12.42
C ASP A 726 -50.89 -2.94 13.71
N ASP A 727 -50.31 -3.22 14.88
CA ASP A 727 -50.79 -2.74 16.20
C ASP A 727 -50.05 -1.48 16.70
N MET A 728 -50.03 -0.40 15.92
CA MET A 728 -49.49 0.89 16.40
C MET A 728 -50.33 1.56 17.50
N GLY A 729 -51.58 1.14 17.69
CA GLY A 729 -52.50 1.71 18.68
C GLY A 729 -52.15 1.42 20.14
N VAL A 730 -51.16 0.54 20.38
CA VAL A 730 -50.67 0.19 21.72
C VAL A 730 -49.71 1.24 22.29
N TYR A 731 -49.09 2.06 21.43
CA TYR A 731 -48.11 3.07 21.83
C TYR A 731 -48.71 4.47 21.79
N ASP A 732 -48.49 5.22 22.86
CA ASP A 732 -48.92 6.61 22.98
C ASP A 732 -47.92 7.52 22.26
N MET A 733 -48.24 7.91 21.02
CA MET A 733 -47.38 8.79 20.21
C MET A 733 -47.14 10.17 20.84
N SER A 734 -47.99 10.60 21.79
CA SER A 734 -47.78 11.87 22.51
C SER A 734 -46.53 11.87 23.40
N GLN A 735 -46.00 10.69 23.72
CA GLN A 735 -44.79 10.50 24.55
C GLN A 735 -43.49 10.57 23.73
N TYR A 736 -43.59 10.60 22.40
CA TYR A 736 -42.44 10.71 21.51
C TYR A 736 -42.32 12.13 20.97
N SER A 737 -41.15 12.74 21.10
CA SER A 737 -40.89 14.06 20.52
C SER A 737 -39.47 14.17 19.98
N ILE A 738 -39.27 14.97 18.94
CA ILE A 738 -37.97 15.21 18.33
C ILE A 738 -37.84 16.68 17.96
N LYS A 739 -36.75 17.32 18.35
CA LYS A 739 -36.47 18.76 18.13
C LYS A 739 -35.00 18.97 17.83
N ILE A 740 -34.70 19.93 16.97
CA ILE A 740 -33.31 20.36 16.72
C ILE A 740 -32.96 21.38 17.80
N VAL A 741 -31.81 21.19 18.46
CA VAL A 741 -31.31 22.09 19.51
C VAL A 741 -30.03 22.74 19.02
N ASP A 742 -30.00 24.07 19.01
CA ASP A 742 -28.82 24.82 18.61
C ASP A 742 -27.81 24.83 19.77
N SER A 743 -26.78 24.00 19.67
CA SER A 743 -25.77 23.86 20.72
C SER A 743 -24.63 24.88 20.64
N ASP A 744 -24.42 25.53 19.49
CA ASP A 744 -23.15 26.20 19.19
C ASP A 744 -23.32 27.60 18.55
N GLY A 745 -24.17 28.49 19.08
CA GLY A 745 -24.13 29.95 18.84
C GLY A 745 -24.19 30.48 17.38
N GLU A 746 -24.28 29.62 16.37
CA GLU A 746 -24.37 30.00 14.96
C GLU A 746 -25.79 30.46 14.64
N ALA A 747 -25.91 31.64 14.02
CA ALA A 747 -27.19 32.26 13.74
C ALA A 747 -28.02 31.40 12.77
N VAL A 748 -29.11 30.80 13.25
CA VAL A 748 -30.16 30.23 12.40
C VAL A 748 -30.79 31.37 11.62
N VAL A 749 -30.59 31.38 10.31
CA VAL A 749 -31.26 32.33 9.44
C VAL A 749 -32.66 31.78 9.20
N VAL A 750 -33.64 32.39 9.85
CA VAL A 750 -35.06 32.14 9.54
C VAL A 750 -35.34 32.87 8.23
N GLY A 751 -35.59 32.10 7.16
CA GLY A 751 -35.93 32.68 5.85
C GLY A 751 -37.29 33.38 5.88
N GLU A 752 -37.61 34.15 4.85
CA GLU A 752 -38.92 34.84 4.70
C GLU A 752 -40.11 33.87 4.80
N ASP A 753 -39.89 32.58 4.49
CA ASP A 753 -40.88 31.50 4.57
C ASP A 753 -41.14 30.99 6.00
N GLY A 754 -40.43 31.49 7.03
CA GLY A 754 -40.52 31.00 8.41
C GLY A 754 -39.85 29.65 8.68
N VAL A 755 -39.15 29.08 7.70
CA VAL A 755 -38.43 27.80 7.80
C VAL A 755 -36.98 28.02 8.26
N PRO A 756 -36.49 27.31 9.29
CA PRO A 756 -35.11 27.43 9.75
C PRO A 756 -34.14 26.93 8.68
N THR A 757 -33.11 27.74 8.37
CA THR A 757 -32.07 27.39 7.38
C THR A 757 -30.72 27.20 8.06
N TYR A 758 -30.13 26.03 7.85
CA TYR A 758 -28.82 25.61 8.34
C TYR A 758 -27.78 25.61 7.22
N GLN A 759 -26.53 25.88 7.55
CA GLN A 759 -25.44 25.88 6.56
C GLN A 759 -25.04 24.45 6.16
N LEU A 760 -24.63 24.28 4.91
CA LEU A 760 -24.17 22.99 4.41
C LEU A 760 -22.96 22.46 5.21
N GLY A 761 -23.10 21.25 5.76
CA GLY A 761 -22.10 20.61 6.61
C GLY A 761 -22.11 21.05 8.08
N GLN A 762 -23.06 21.92 8.48
CA GLN A 762 -23.22 22.36 9.87
C GLN A 762 -23.66 21.18 10.74
N LYS A 763 -23.01 21.01 11.89
CA LYS A 763 -23.38 20.03 12.92
C LYS A 763 -24.83 20.26 13.38
N LEU A 764 -25.65 19.21 13.38
CA LEU A 764 -27.03 19.27 13.84
C LEU A 764 -27.22 18.41 15.08
N THR A 765 -27.53 19.04 16.21
CA THR A 765 -27.87 18.34 17.46
C THR A 765 -29.38 18.14 17.53
N VAL A 766 -29.80 16.89 17.67
CA VAL A 766 -31.20 16.50 17.73
C VAL A 766 -31.51 15.95 19.12
N GLU A 767 -32.43 16.61 19.79
CA GLU A 767 -32.98 16.16 21.06
C GLU A 767 -34.22 15.32 20.81
N TRP A 768 -34.31 14.20 21.53
CA TRP A 768 -35.42 13.27 21.44
C TRP A 768 -35.98 12.97 22.83
N THR A 769 -37.26 12.64 22.86
CA THR A 769 -37.97 12.17 24.06
C THR A 769 -38.72 10.90 23.70
N ALA A 770 -38.65 9.89 24.56
CA ALA A 770 -39.33 8.61 24.41
C ALA A 770 -39.71 8.05 25.80
N PRO A 771 -40.67 7.12 25.90
CA PRO A 771 -40.99 6.48 27.18
C PRO A 771 -39.84 5.61 27.70
N LEU A 772 -39.76 5.36 29.01
CA LEU A 772 -38.67 4.57 29.63
C LEU A 772 -38.49 3.16 29.06
N ASN A 773 -39.54 2.59 28.48
CA ASN A 773 -39.55 1.27 27.83
C ASN A 773 -39.38 1.35 26.30
N HIS A 774 -38.78 2.43 25.77
CA HIS A 774 -38.50 2.56 24.35
C HIS A 774 -37.60 1.41 23.84
N GLY A 775 -37.65 1.14 22.54
CA GLY A 775 -37.00 -0.03 21.99
C GLY A 775 -35.48 0.13 22.03
N ALA A 776 -34.76 -0.95 22.35
CA ALA A 776 -33.30 -0.94 22.34
C ALA A 776 -32.71 -0.60 20.95
N LYS A 777 -33.49 -0.82 19.87
CA LYS A 777 -33.10 -0.54 18.48
C LYS A 777 -33.82 0.69 17.90
N ASP A 778 -34.21 1.64 18.73
CA ASP A 778 -34.80 2.91 18.27
C ASP A 778 -33.72 3.77 17.59
N TRP A 779 -34.09 4.48 16.53
CA TRP A 779 -33.14 5.21 15.69
C TRP A 779 -33.77 6.46 15.08
N ILE A 780 -32.93 7.42 14.71
CA ILE A 780 -33.33 8.68 14.08
C ILE A 780 -32.63 8.79 12.72
N GLY A 781 -33.39 9.10 11.66
CA GLY A 781 -32.83 9.33 10.32
C GLY A 781 -33.23 10.68 9.73
N ILE A 782 -32.41 11.20 8.82
CA ILE A 782 -32.67 12.43 8.06
C ILE A 782 -33.12 12.13 6.63
N TYR A 783 -34.24 12.74 6.23
CA TYR A 783 -34.89 12.51 4.95
C TYR A 783 -35.19 13.84 4.27
N LYS A 784 -35.22 13.83 2.93
CA LYS A 784 -35.74 14.96 2.16
C LYS A 784 -37.26 14.95 2.25
N THR A 785 -37.88 16.10 2.53
CA THR A 785 -39.33 16.21 2.80
C THR A 785 -40.19 15.66 1.65
N SER A 786 -39.71 15.79 0.40
CA SER A 786 -40.40 15.30 -0.80
C SER A 786 -40.26 13.79 -1.07
N SER A 787 -39.51 13.04 -0.25
CA SER A 787 -39.18 11.63 -0.55
C SER A 787 -40.17 10.62 0.02
N ASN A 788 -40.97 10.99 1.03
CA ASN A 788 -41.92 10.08 1.68
C ASN A 788 -43.34 10.63 1.57
N ASN A 789 -44.25 9.86 0.98
CA ASN A 789 -45.64 10.28 0.79
C ASN A 789 -46.49 10.19 2.08
N SER A 790 -45.98 9.52 3.13
CA SER A 790 -46.67 9.34 4.41
C SER A 790 -45.82 9.89 5.56
N THR A 791 -46.49 10.53 6.52
CA THR A 791 -45.90 10.99 7.79
C THR A 791 -45.77 9.87 8.83
N LYS A 792 -46.50 8.76 8.65
CA LYS A 792 -46.54 7.64 9.60
C LYS A 792 -45.54 6.53 9.30
N VAL A 793 -45.09 6.42 8.06
CA VAL A 793 -44.19 5.35 7.60
C VAL A 793 -43.14 5.94 6.67
N THR A 794 -41.90 5.50 6.83
CA THR A 794 -40.81 5.80 5.91
C THR A 794 -40.72 4.72 4.83
N THR A 795 -40.82 5.13 3.57
CA THR A 795 -40.75 4.24 2.40
C THR A 795 -39.41 4.31 1.65
N VAL A 796 -38.61 5.34 1.93
CA VAL A 796 -37.30 5.57 1.29
C VAL A 796 -36.18 5.42 2.33
N ALA A 797 -35.08 4.77 1.96
CA ALA A 797 -33.94 4.56 2.86
C ALA A 797 -33.20 5.88 3.18
N SER A 798 -32.72 6.01 4.43
CA SER A 798 -31.95 7.18 4.91
C SER A 798 -30.55 7.31 4.31
N LYS A 799 -30.14 6.39 3.43
CA LYS A 799 -28.79 6.32 2.81
C LYS A 799 -27.65 6.44 3.85
N ASN A 800 -27.68 5.62 4.90
CA ASN A 800 -26.71 5.62 6.03
C ASN A 800 -26.64 6.90 6.89
N ARG A 801 -27.54 7.87 6.68
CA ARG A 801 -27.69 9.07 7.51
C ARG A 801 -28.69 8.84 8.65
N TYR A 802 -28.34 7.95 9.56
CA TYR A 802 -29.14 7.67 10.74
C TYR A 802 -28.25 7.29 11.93
N LEU A 803 -28.77 7.45 13.14
CA LEU A 803 -28.12 7.14 14.41
C LEU A 803 -29.09 6.37 15.31
N TYR A 804 -28.58 5.40 16.07
CA TYR A 804 -29.36 4.74 17.11
C TYR A 804 -29.47 5.63 18.34
N VAL A 805 -30.60 5.50 19.03
CA VAL A 805 -30.96 6.31 20.18
C VAL A 805 -30.40 5.73 21.49
N GLY A 806 -30.34 4.40 21.60
CA GLY A 806 -29.86 3.71 22.80
C GLY A 806 -28.33 3.63 22.91
N LYS A 807 -27.82 3.92 24.12
CA LYS A 807 -26.38 3.96 24.46
C LYS A 807 -25.60 2.67 24.15
N ASP A 808 -26.21 1.50 24.38
CA ASP A 808 -25.56 0.16 24.23
C ASP A 808 -25.36 -0.30 22.77
N LEU A 809 -25.96 0.37 21.79
CA LEU A 809 -25.83 0.03 20.37
C LEU A 809 -25.14 1.13 19.55
N GLY A 810 -24.92 2.30 20.15
CA GLY A 810 -24.47 3.52 19.46
C GLY A 810 -22.97 3.80 19.53
N LEU A 811 -22.26 3.38 20.57
CA LEU A 811 -20.82 3.64 20.76
C LEU A 811 -20.18 2.51 21.59
N GLY A 812 -19.46 1.61 20.92
CA GLY A 812 -18.41 0.81 21.55
C GLY A 812 -18.80 -0.31 22.53
N GLU A 813 -19.45 -1.37 22.03
CA GLU A 813 -19.13 -2.79 22.30
C GLU A 813 -20.04 -3.64 21.40
N ALA A 814 -19.50 -4.19 20.32
CA ALA A 814 -20.27 -4.94 19.35
C ALA A 814 -20.73 -6.29 19.93
N LEU A 815 -22.02 -6.40 20.25
CA LEU A 815 -22.70 -7.68 20.42
C LEU A 815 -22.67 -8.47 19.10
N GLU A 816 -22.31 -9.74 19.22
CA GLU A 816 -22.19 -10.71 18.14
C GLU A 816 -23.47 -10.82 17.28
N GLY A 817 -23.31 -10.83 15.95
CA GLY A 817 -24.27 -11.45 15.05
C GLY A 817 -25.20 -10.57 14.21
N VAL A 818 -25.00 -9.24 14.13
CA VAL A 818 -25.73 -8.40 13.15
C VAL A 818 -24.75 -7.77 12.16
N GLU A 819 -24.50 -8.48 11.08
CA GLU A 819 -23.68 -8.00 9.97
C GLU A 819 -24.39 -6.87 9.18
N ASN A 820 -23.64 -5.79 8.94
CA ASN A 820 -23.69 -4.89 7.78
C ASN A 820 -24.75 -3.77 7.64
N HIS A 821 -25.58 -3.45 8.64
CA HIS A 821 -26.46 -2.26 8.57
C HIS A 821 -26.61 -1.49 9.89
N ALA A 822 -25.55 -1.32 10.68
CA ALA A 822 -25.56 -0.43 11.84
C ALA A 822 -24.49 0.66 11.64
N GLY A 823 -24.91 1.92 11.72
CA GLY A 823 -24.15 3.08 11.26
C GLY A 823 -22.76 3.22 11.88
N MET A 824 -21.72 2.82 11.15
CA MET A 824 -20.41 3.45 11.26
C MET A 824 -20.51 4.90 10.78
N GLY A 825 -19.87 5.84 11.49
CA GLY A 825 -19.68 7.23 11.06
C GLY A 825 -19.74 8.25 12.19
N ASP A 826 -19.42 9.50 11.86
CA ASP A 826 -19.19 10.62 12.79
C ASP A 826 -20.50 11.11 13.47
N GLY A 827 -20.90 10.48 14.57
CA GLY A 827 -22.05 10.93 15.36
C GLY A 827 -21.89 10.51 16.82
N GLU A 828 -22.39 11.34 17.73
CA GLU A 828 -22.23 11.13 19.18
C GLU A 828 -23.60 11.14 19.86
N VAL A 829 -23.82 10.19 20.78
CA VAL A 829 -24.96 10.17 21.71
C VAL A 829 -24.49 10.76 23.02
N ILE A 830 -24.93 11.97 23.35
CA ILE A 830 -24.27 12.79 24.36
C ILE A 830 -24.78 12.46 25.76
N GLU A 831 -26.10 12.30 25.97
CA GLU A 831 -26.69 12.10 27.30
C GLU A 831 -28.07 11.41 27.22
N GLU A 832 -28.38 10.57 28.22
CA GLU A 832 -29.73 10.06 28.53
C GLU A 832 -30.09 10.53 29.95
N GLU A 833 -31.19 11.26 30.10
CA GLU A 833 -31.71 11.75 31.38
C GLU A 833 -33.18 11.34 31.53
N VAL A 834 -33.57 10.96 32.75
CA VAL A 834 -34.98 10.68 33.08
C VAL A 834 -35.65 11.99 33.50
N VAL A 835 -36.69 12.39 32.76
CA VAL A 835 -37.41 13.64 32.96
C VAL A 835 -38.88 13.33 33.28
N TRP A 836 -39.41 14.01 34.30
CA TRP A 836 -40.82 13.96 34.65
C TRP A 836 -41.60 15.01 33.85
N VAL A 837 -42.56 14.55 33.05
CA VAL A 837 -43.47 15.43 32.28
C VAL A 837 -44.90 14.96 32.54
N GLU A 838 -45.75 15.84 33.08
CA GLU A 838 -47.18 15.56 33.34
C GLU A 838 -47.42 14.24 34.15
N ASP A 839 -46.70 14.07 35.26
CA ASP A 839 -46.77 12.88 36.14
C ASP A 839 -46.38 11.53 35.48
N LYS A 840 -45.67 11.56 34.34
CA LYS A 840 -45.11 10.38 33.67
C LYS A 840 -43.58 10.44 33.61
N GLU A 841 -42.92 9.30 33.84
CA GLU A 841 -41.47 9.15 33.69
C GLU A 841 -41.12 8.93 32.21
N LEU A 842 -40.38 9.87 31.61
CA LEU A 842 -39.90 9.80 30.22
C LEU A 842 -38.37 9.82 30.18
N CYS A 843 -37.79 9.27 29.12
CA CYS A 843 -36.37 9.35 28.80
C CYS A 843 -36.13 10.45 27.75
N ARG A 844 -35.19 11.35 28.02
CA ARG A 844 -34.76 12.41 27.11
C ARG A 844 -33.28 12.23 26.80
N GLY A 845 -32.90 12.39 25.54
CA GLY A 845 -31.49 12.36 25.15
C GLY A 845 -31.17 13.20 23.94
N ARG A 846 -29.88 13.27 23.61
CA ARG A 846 -29.35 14.07 22.50
C ARG A 846 -28.46 13.23 21.57
N VAL A 847 -28.69 13.35 20.27
CA VAL A 847 -27.85 12.75 19.21
C VAL A 847 -27.28 13.84 18.31
N VAL A 848 -26.02 13.73 17.91
CA VAL A 848 -25.35 14.69 17.04
C VAL A 848 -25.09 14.10 15.66
N PHE A 849 -25.62 14.74 14.63
CA PHE A 849 -25.32 14.42 13.23
C PHE A 849 -24.15 15.28 12.74
N LEU A 850 -23.06 14.63 12.32
CA LEU A 850 -21.86 15.25 11.76
C LEU A 850 -21.40 14.50 10.49
N GLY A 851 -20.59 15.14 9.66
CA GLY A 851 -19.91 14.49 8.54
C GLY A 851 -20.82 13.71 7.59
N ASP A 852 -20.56 12.41 7.43
CA ASP A 852 -21.33 11.53 6.54
C ASP A 852 -22.79 11.30 6.99
N LYS A 853 -23.12 11.63 8.24
CA LYS A 853 -24.50 11.56 8.74
C LYS A 853 -25.34 12.74 8.27
N LEU A 854 -24.74 13.77 7.68
CA LEU A 854 -25.43 14.93 7.13
C LEU A 854 -25.57 14.85 5.58
N PRO A 855 -26.62 15.45 5.00
CA PRO A 855 -26.76 15.54 3.55
C PRO A 855 -25.87 16.65 2.99
N TRP A 856 -24.87 16.27 2.19
CA TRP A 856 -23.98 17.20 1.47
C TRP A 856 -24.59 17.73 0.15
N PHE A 857 -25.86 18.16 0.19
CA PHE A 857 -26.56 18.80 -0.92
C PHE A 857 -27.67 19.73 -0.39
N GLN A 858 -28.00 20.76 -1.17
CA GLN A 858 -29.04 21.72 -0.78
C GLN A 858 -30.44 21.13 -0.90
N GLY A 859 -31.34 21.49 0.03
CA GLY A 859 -32.74 21.04 0.00
C GLY A 859 -33.48 21.23 1.32
N GLU A 860 -34.74 20.81 1.34
CA GLU A 860 -35.59 20.73 2.53
C GLU A 860 -35.57 19.32 3.12
N PHE A 861 -35.36 19.23 4.42
CA PHE A 861 -35.19 17.99 5.16
C PHE A 861 -36.04 17.95 6.42
N GLU A 862 -36.24 16.74 6.93
CA GLU A 862 -36.89 16.46 8.20
C GLU A 862 -36.19 15.27 8.89
N PHE A 863 -36.16 15.29 10.22
CA PHE A 863 -35.76 14.13 11.01
C PHE A 863 -37.00 13.30 11.35
N ARG A 864 -36.84 11.97 11.32
CA ARG A 864 -37.89 11.01 11.71
C ARG A 864 -37.33 10.08 12.76
N TYR A 865 -38.08 9.90 13.85
CA TYR A 865 -37.81 8.94 14.92
C TYR A 865 -38.50 7.62 14.61
N HIS A 866 -37.74 6.53 14.65
CA HIS A 866 -38.17 5.19 14.30
C HIS A 866 -38.03 4.24 15.49
N HIS A 867 -39.01 3.34 15.64
CA HIS A 867 -39.06 2.40 16.75
C HIS A 867 -38.58 0.99 16.36
N HIS A 868 -37.77 0.38 17.21
CA HIS A 868 -37.42 -1.03 17.29
C HIS A 868 -36.85 -1.64 15.99
N GLY A 869 -36.01 -0.87 15.28
CA GLY A 869 -35.38 -1.27 14.01
C GLY A 869 -36.35 -1.40 12.83
N ARG A 870 -37.54 -0.78 12.92
CA ARG A 870 -38.58 -0.76 11.88
C ARG A 870 -38.75 0.64 11.28
N TYR A 871 -39.65 0.78 10.31
CA TYR A 871 -39.88 2.02 9.54
C TYR A 871 -41.13 2.80 9.95
N ASN A 872 -41.75 2.43 11.08
CA ASN A 872 -42.83 3.22 11.68
C ASN A 872 -42.25 4.50 12.28
N VAL A 873 -42.88 5.63 11.97
CA VAL A 873 -42.46 6.94 12.45
C VAL A 873 -43.25 7.27 13.72
N MET A 874 -42.56 7.43 14.85
CA MET A 874 -43.17 7.78 16.14
C MET A 874 -43.28 9.30 16.31
N ALA A 875 -42.26 10.03 15.84
CA ALA A 875 -42.20 11.49 15.84
C ALA A 875 -41.40 11.99 14.65
N HIS A 876 -41.64 13.22 14.20
CA HIS A 876 -40.87 13.89 13.16
C HIS A 876 -40.73 15.39 13.44
N THR A 877 -39.69 16.02 12.92
CA THR A 877 -39.48 17.47 13.07
C THR A 877 -40.29 18.25 12.05
N ALA A 878 -40.50 19.55 12.29
CA ALA A 878 -40.88 20.46 11.21
C ALA A 878 -39.80 20.48 10.11
N PRO A 879 -40.16 20.76 8.85
CA PRO A 879 -39.20 20.89 7.77
C PRO A 879 -38.16 21.99 8.06
N PHE A 880 -36.92 21.75 7.67
CA PHE A 880 -35.81 22.72 7.74
C PHE A 880 -35.01 22.70 6.43
N LYS A 881 -34.36 23.82 6.09
CA LYS A 881 -33.55 23.94 4.87
C LYS A 881 -32.07 23.75 5.21
N ILE A 882 -31.34 23.01 4.38
CA ILE A 882 -29.87 23.03 4.36
C ILE A 882 -29.44 23.72 3.08
N ALA A 883 -28.69 24.81 3.19
CA ALA A 883 -28.25 25.63 2.06
C ALA A 883 -26.82 26.14 2.25
N LEU A 884 -26.23 26.65 1.18
CA LEU A 884 -24.92 27.32 1.20
C LEU A 884 -25.07 28.67 0.51
N SER A 885 -24.44 29.71 1.04
CA SER A 885 -24.49 31.06 0.46
C SER A 885 -24.02 31.06 -0.99
N ASN A 886 -24.86 31.56 -1.89
CA ASN A 886 -24.51 31.71 -3.30
C ASN A 886 -23.92 33.10 -3.51
N HIS A 887 -22.66 33.16 -3.95
CA HIS A 887 -21.94 34.40 -4.24
C HIS A 887 -21.87 34.70 -5.74
N GLN A 888 -22.41 33.87 -6.64
CA GLN A 888 -22.26 34.02 -8.09
C GLN A 888 -22.64 35.41 -8.64
N GLN A 889 -23.62 36.08 -8.02
CA GLN A 889 -24.16 37.37 -8.46
C GLN A 889 -23.46 38.58 -7.86
N GLU A 890 -22.42 38.39 -7.03
CA GLU A 890 -21.67 39.50 -6.47
C GLU A 890 -20.88 40.25 -7.55
N PRO A 891 -20.91 41.60 -7.55
CA PRO A 891 -20.34 42.42 -8.63
C PRO A 891 -18.81 42.35 -8.70
N GLU A 892 -18.13 42.07 -7.58
CA GLU A 892 -16.68 41.94 -7.53
C GLU A 892 -16.25 40.79 -6.59
N HIS A 893 -15.45 39.87 -7.12
CA HIS A 893 -14.78 38.85 -6.31
C HIS A 893 -13.30 39.19 -6.18
N THR A 894 -12.83 39.36 -4.95
CA THR A 894 -11.39 39.43 -4.65
C THR A 894 -10.93 38.10 -4.07
N VAL A 895 -9.63 37.80 -4.20
CA VAL A 895 -9.02 36.59 -3.60
C VAL A 895 -9.28 36.55 -2.09
N ALA A 896 -9.24 37.71 -1.42
CA ALA A 896 -9.50 37.84 0.02
C ALA A 896 -10.96 37.55 0.38
N SER A 897 -11.92 38.03 -0.42
CA SER A 897 -13.35 37.73 -0.21
C SER A 897 -13.62 36.24 -0.38
N ILE A 898 -13.09 35.63 -1.45
CA ILE A 898 -13.27 34.21 -1.73
C ILE A 898 -12.64 33.35 -0.63
N SER A 899 -11.41 33.66 -0.21
CA SER A 899 -10.72 32.87 0.81
C SER A 899 -11.38 32.94 2.18
N THR A 900 -11.91 34.11 2.55
CA THR A 900 -12.65 34.32 3.82
C THR A 900 -13.98 33.56 3.82
N ALA A 901 -14.67 33.50 2.69
CA ALA A 901 -15.92 32.75 2.55
C ALA A 901 -15.70 31.23 2.47
N LEU A 902 -14.61 30.77 1.85
CA LEU A 902 -14.30 29.35 1.71
C LEU A 902 -13.86 28.70 3.02
N LEU A 903 -13.10 29.40 3.87
CA LEU A 903 -12.50 28.81 5.07
C LEU A 903 -13.53 28.14 6.01
N PRO A 904 -14.64 28.78 6.41
CA PRO A 904 -15.66 28.15 7.27
C PRO A 904 -16.31 26.92 6.63
N TYR A 905 -16.51 26.94 5.30
CA TYR A 905 -17.06 25.78 4.58
C TYR A 905 -16.08 24.61 4.54
N VAL A 906 -14.80 24.90 4.28
CA VAL A 906 -13.75 23.88 4.31
C VAL A 906 -13.63 23.27 5.70
N GLN A 907 -13.66 24.06 6.77
CA GLN A 907 -13.64 23.56 8.16
C GLN A 907 -14.78 22.57 8.42
N ARG A 908 -15.99 22.85 7.93
CA ARG A 908 -17.13 21.90 8.02
C ARG A 908 -16.90 20.63 7.21
N CYS A 909 -16.20 20.69 6.07
CA CYS A 909 -15.83 19.50 5.29
C CYS A 909 -14.91 18.56 6.08
N PHE A 910 -14.10 19.10 7.00
CA PHE A 910 -13.26 18.39 7.96
C PHE A 910 -13.98 18.04 9.26
N ASN A 911 -15.32 18.09 9.30
CA ASN A 911 -16.13 17.81 10.48
C ASN A 911 -15.80 18.70 11.70
N THR A 912 -15.14 19.84 11.48
CA THR A 912 -14.67 20.74 12.56
C THR A 912 -13.71 20.06 13.55
N ASP A 913 -13.00 19.02 13.12
CA ASP A 913 -12.01 18.32 13.94
C ASP A 913 -10.80 19.24 14.21
N PRO A 914 -10.50 19.57 15.49
CA PRO A 914 -9.42 20.49 15.85
C PRO A 914 -8.02 20.05 15.39
N GLU A 915 -7.80 18.76 15.17
CA GLU A 915 -6.50 18.23 14.76
C GLU A 915 -6.27 18.33 13.25
N THR A 916 -7.32 18.21 12.43
CA THR A 916 -7.20 18.11 10.97
C THR A 916 -7.72 19.34 10.22
N MET A 917 -8.64 20.13 10.79
CA MET A 917 -9.23 21.28 10.10
C MET A 917 -8.24 22.45 9.97
N PRO A 918 -8.23 23.18 8.83
CA PRO A 918 -7.44 24.40 8.68
C PRO A 918 -8.02 25.53 9.56
N CYS A 919 -7.19 26.16 10.36
CA CYS A 919 -7.53 27.32 11.18
C CYS A 919 -7.28 28.64 10.45
N THR A 920 -6.28 28.70 9.54
CA THR A 920 -5.97 29.89 8.76
C THR A 920 -6.17 29.67 7.25
N ILE A 921 -6.24 30.77 6.49
CA ILE A 921 -6.50 30.75 5.04
C ILE A 921 -5.34 30.12 4.24
N ASP A 922 -4.11 30.32 4.72
CA ASP A 922 -2.87 29.84 4.13
C ASP A 922 -2.42 28.48 4.69
N GLU A 923 -3.05 27.99 5.76
CA GLU A 923 -2.77 26.68 6.33
C GLU A 923 -3.05 25.58 5.30
N ARG A 924 -2.11 24.64 5.22
CA ARG A 924 -2.26 23.51 4.31
C ARG A 924 -3.24 22.51 4.88
N PHE A 925 -4.04 21.95 3.98
CA PHE A 925 -4.89 20.81 4.28
C PHE A 925 -4.05 19.58 4.63
N ILE A 926 -4.41 18.92 5.73
CA ILE A 926 -3.73 17.72 6.22
C ILE A 926 -4.72 16.55 6.10
N MET A 927 -4.24 15.37 5.66
CA MET A 927 -5.04 14.13 5.60
C MET A 927 -6.34 14.22 4.78
N ILE A 928 -6.30 14.90 3.62
CA ILE A 928 -7.43 14.93 2.69
C ILE A 928 -7.68 13.55 2.10
N ASN A 929 -8.93 13.09 2.19
CA ASN A 929 -9.43 11.95 1.42
C ASN A 929 -10.25 12.43 0.20
N GLN A 930 -10.56 11.53 -0.72
CA GLN A 930 -11.34 11.85 -1.92
C GLN A 930 -12.72 12.45 -1.58
N GLN A 931 -13.38 11.97 -0.51
CA GLN A 931 -14.71 12.45 -0.10
C GLN A 931 -14.69 13.92 0.36
N ILE A 932 -13.70 14.30 1.17
CA ILE A 932 -13.51 15.69 1.63
C ILE A 932 -13.21 16.59 0.42
N ALA A 933 -12.36 16.14 -0.50
CA ALA A 933 -12.06 16.90 -1.73
C ALA A 933 -13.29 17.11 -2.61
N GLU A 934 -14.13 16.08 -2.80
CA GLU A 934 -15.39 16.17 -3.55
C GLU A 934 -16.38 17.13 -2.88
N ARG A 935 -16.50 17.11 -1.54
CA ARG A 935 -17.32 18.07 -0.79
C ARG A 935 -16.84 19.51 -0.99
N ILE A 936 -15.54 19.74 -0.93
CA ILE A 936 -14.94 21.08 -1.11
C ILE A 936 -15.27 21.62 -2.50
N VAL A 937 -15.02 20.84 -3.55
CA VAL A 937 -15.29 21.26 -4.94
C VAL A 937 -16.76 21.47 -5.20
N LYS A 938 -17.63 20.62 -4.64
CA LYS A 938 -19.08 20.82 -4.74
C LYS A 938 -19.53 22.12 -4.09
N GLY A 939 -18.92 22.50 -2.96
CA GLY A 939 -19.17 23.80 -2.34
C GLY A 939 -18.71 24.96 -3.21
N ILE A 940 -17.52 24.86 -3.82
CA ILE A 940 -17.03 25.88 -4.77
C ILE A 940 -18.01 26.06 -5.93
N TRP A 941 -18.56 24.96 -6.47
CA TRP A 941 -19.56 25.01 -7.52
C TRP A 941 -20.85 25.71 -7.05
N LEU A 942 -21.35 25.37 -5.85
CA LEU A 942 -22.55 25.99 -5.29
C LEU A 942 -22.35 27.48 -4.93
N MET A 943 -21.16 27.88 -4.47
CA MET A 943 -20.86 29.24 -4.06
C MET A 943 -20.53 30.16 -5.25
N TYR A 944 -19.77 29.67 -6.23
CA TYR A 944 -19.19 30.49 -7.30
C TYR A 944 -19.54 30.02 -8.72
N GLY A 945 -20.24 28.90 -8.88
CA GLY A 945 -20.65 28.40 -10.20
C GLY A 945 -19.52 27.78 -11.01
N ILE A 946 -18.40 27.45 -10.36
CA ILE A 946 -17.22 26.90 -11.03
C ILE A 946 -17.09 25.42 -10.67
N GLU A 947 -17.12 24.59 -11.71
CA GLU A 947 -16.90 23.17 -11.59
C GLU A 947 -15.40 22.86 -11.70
N PHE A 948 -14.82 22.30 -10.64
CA PHE A 948 -13.48 21.73 -10.66
C PHE A 948 -13.55 20.21 -10.58
N ALA A 949 -12.43 19.54 -10.89
CA ALA A 949 -12.24 18.14 -10.53
C ALA A 949 -11.76 18.07 -9.07
N TRP A 950 -12.11 17.00 -8.33
CA TRP A 950 -11.76 16.88 -6.90
C TRP A 950 -10.24 16.87 -6.66
N GLU A 951 -9.45 16.39 -7.62
CA GLU A 951 -7.98 16.35 -7.57
C GLU A 951 -7.36 17.76 -7.46
N VAL A 952 -8.08 18.79 -7.89
CA VAL A 952 -7.64 20.20 -7.77
C VAL A 952 -7.41 20.59 -6.31
N VAL A 953 -8.21 20.06 -5.38
CA VAL A 953 -8.03 20.31 -3.94
C VAL A 953 -6.70 19.73 -3.44
N GLY A 954 -6.32 18.57 -3.96
CA GLY A 954 -5.02 17.95 -3.68
C GLY A 954 -3.83 18.67 -4.32
N LEU A 955 -4.06 19.50 -5.35
CA LEU A 955 -3.03 20.35 -5.96
C LEU A 955 -2.87 21.68 -5.22
N ASP A 956 -3.98 22.36 -4.91
CA ASP A 956 -3.91 23.70 -4.31
C ASP A 956 -3.66 23.65 -2.79
N MET A 957 -4.08 22.56 -2.12
CA MET A 957 -3.75 22.20 -0.72
C MET A 957 -4.02 23.29 0.34
N SER A 958 -4.68 24.39 0.03
CA SER A 958 -4.97 25.50 0.94
C SER A 958 -6.15 26.34 0.42
N CYS A 959 -6.84 27.04 1.33
CA CYS A 959 -7.95 27.93 0.96
C CYS A 959 -7.47 29.10 0.09
N LEU A 960 -6.25 29.61 0.33
CA LEU A 960 -5.65 30.70 -0.45
C LEU A 960 -5.46 30.34 -1.93
N HIS A 961 -4.84 29.18 -2.21
CA HIS A 961 -4.58 28.76 -3.58
C HIS A 961 -5.86 28.38 -4.31
N LEU A 962 -6.81 27.75 -3.62
CA LEU A 962 -8.16 27.52 -4.17
C LEU A 962 -8.84 28.84 -4.51
N ALA A 963 -8.77 29.84 -3.63
CA ALA A 963 -9.35 31.17 -3.88
C ALA A 963 -8.72 31.86 -5.10
N LEU A 964 -7.39 31.77 -5.25
CA LEU A 964 -6.67 32.27 -6.43
C LEU A 964 -7.15 31.59 -7.72
N ARG A 965 -7.37 30.26 -7.66
CA ARG A 965 -7.87 29.49 -8.81
C ARG A 965 -9.30 29.85 -9.15
N VAL A 966 -10.19 29.95 -8.16
CA VAL A 966 -11.58 30.41 -8.33
C VAL A 966 -11.60 31.80 -8.96
N PHE A 967 -10.81 32.74 -8.43
CA PHE A 967 -10.68 34.09 -8.98
C PHE A 967 -10.23 34.09 -10.44
N THR A 968 -9.18 33.32 -10.75
CA THR A 968 -8.64 33.22 -12.11
C THR A 968 -9.65 32.60 -13.07
N ALA A 969 -10.36 31.56 -12.63
CA ALA A 969 -11.38 30.88 -13.41
C ALA A 969 -12.62 31.79 -13.64
N ARG A 970 -13.09 32.52 -12.60
CA ARG A 970 -14.13 33.55 -12.76
C ARG A 970 -13.72 34.59 -13.78
N ARG A 971 -12.49 35.09 -13.72
CA ARG A 971 -11.97 36.08 -14.68
C ARG A 971 -11.90 35.54 -16.11
N ALA A 972 -11.48 34.28 -16.27
CA ALA A 972 -11.42 33.63 -17.58
C ALA A 972 -12.82 33.36 -18.17
N LEU A 973 -13.81 33.06 -17.32
CA LEU A 973 -15.19 32.75 -17.71
C LEU A 973 -16.12 33.99 -17.71
N ALA A 974 -15.67 35.13 -17.16
CA ALA A 974 -16.43 36.37 -17.08
C ALA A 974 -17.03 36.82 -18.43
N PRO A 975 -16.31 36.74 -19.58
CA PRO A 975 -16.87 37.10 -20.88
C PRO A 975 -18.09 36.27 -21.31
N PHE A 976 -18.31 35.12 -20.67
CA PHE A 976 -19.40 34.18 -21.00
C PHE A 976 -20.48 34.14 -19.91
N SER A 977 -20.35 34.92 -18.83
CA SER A 977 -21.20 34.83 -17.64
C SER A 977 -22.44 35.73 -17.64
N THR A 978 -22.71 36.52 -18.70
CA THR A 978 -23.87 37.43 -18.74
C THR A 978 -24.53 37.53 -20.12
N VAL A 979 -25.62 36.78 -20.33
CA VAL A 979 -26.72 37.14 -21.25
C VAL A 979 -28.06 36.84 -20.58
N VAL A 980 -28.36 37.45 -19.43
CA VAL A 980 -29.74 37.78 -18.99
C VAL A 980 -29.63 38.92 -17.98
N ALA A 981 -29.71 40.17 -18.44
CA ALA A 981 -30.23 41.33 -17.72
C ALA A 981 -29.71 42.62 -18.37
N GLN A 982 -30.40 43.07 -19.42
CA GLN A 982 -30.64 44.51 -19.64
C GLN A 982 -31.84 44.65 -20.55
N GLY A 983 -33.01 44.89 -19.95
CA GLY A 983 -34.15 45.43 -20.66
C GLY A 983 -33.79 46.84 -21.14
N HIS A 984 -33.62 46.99 -22.45
CA HIS A 984 -33.91 48.22 -23.17
C HIS A 984 -34.83 47.85 -24.32
N ALA A 985 -36.02 48.47 -24.32
CA ALA A 985 -37.01 48.34 -25.37
C ALA A 985 -36.41 48.79 -26.72
N GLY A 986 -36.55 47.94 -27.74
CA GLY A 986 -36.33 48.36 -29.14
C GLY A 986 -35.61 47.33 -30.01
N ALA A 987 -36.41 46.59 -30.78
CA ALA A 987 -36.09 45.94 -32.06
C ALA A 987 -35.27 44.64 -32.08
N GLY A 988 -35.96 43.56 -32.47
CA GLY A 988 -35.41 42.44 -33.26
C GLY A 988 -35.00 41.19 -32.48
N GLU A 989 -35.89 40.20 -32.43
CA GLU A 989 -35.56 38.81 -32.06
C GLU A 989 -34.41 38.25 -32.95
N PRO A 990 -33.50 37.48 -32.36
CA PRO A 990 -33.01 36.26 -32.99
C PRO A 990 -33.44 35.06 -32.15
N GLN A 991 -34.35 34.27 -32.71
CA GLN A 991 -34.70 32.93 -32.22
C GLN A 991 -33.44 32.07 -32.13
N PHE A 992 -33.13 31.57 -30.92
CA PHE A 992 -32.26 30.40 -30.75
C PHE A 992 -33.12 29.23 -30.25
N ALA A 993 -32.94 28.11 -30.94
CA ALA A 993 -33.78 26.92 -30.91
C ALA A 993 -33.86 26.26 -29.52
N GLU A 994 -35.08 25.88 -29.14
CA GLU A 994 -35.35 24.94 -28.06
C GLU A 994 -34.61 23.61 -28.31
N PHE A 995 -33.83 23.17 -27.33
CA PHE A 995 -33.33 21.79 -27.27
C PHE A 995 -34.48 20.86 -26.84
N PRO A 996 -34.69 19.72 -27.51
CA PRO A 996 -35.88 18.89 -27.31
C PRO A 996 -35.82 18.09 -26.02
N GLU A 997 -36.98 17.99 -25.35
CA GLU A 997 -37.24 17.12 -24.21
C GLU A 997 -36.95 15.64 -24.52
N GLU A 998 -36.38 14.98 -23.51
CA GLU A 998 -36.11 13.54 -23.45
C GLU A 998 -37.41 12.73 -23.61
N LYS A 999 -37.68 12.23 -24.82
CA LYS A 999 -38.65 11.16 -25.02
C LYS A 999 -37.98 9.81 -24.80
N VAL A 1000 -38.50 9.08 -23.82
CA VAL A 1000 -38.35 7.64 -23.63
C VAL A 1000 -38.64 6.93 -24.96
N VAL A 1001 -37.64 6.26 -25.55
CA VAL A 1001 -37.82 5.40 -26.73
C VAL A 1001 -37.63 3.94 -26.33
N THR A 1002 -38.74 3.26 -26.13
CA THR A 1002 -38.85 1.81 -26.22
C THR A 1002 -38.81 1.34 -27.68
N ALA A 1003 -37.89 0.40 -27.94
CA ALA A 1003 -37.98 -0.74 -28.86
C ALA A 1003 -37.94 -0.54 -30.40
N THR A 1004 -37.21 -1.50 -31.01
CA THR A 1004 -37.35 -2.07 -32.38
C THR A 1004 -36.75 -1.20 -33.50
N ILE A 1005 -35.87 -1.65 -34.42
CA ILE A 1005 -35.84 -2.79 -35.36
C ILE A 1005 -34.37 -2.88 -35.88
N ALA A 1006 -33.71 -4.03 -35.82
CA ALA A 1006 -33.28 -4.86 -36.97
C ALA A 1006 -33.18 -4.19 -38.37
N THR A 1007 -32.40 -4.82 -39.25
CA THR A 1007 -32.22 -4.56 -40.70
C THR A 1007 -31.25 -3.45 -41.16
N ALA A 1008 -30.19 -3.93 -41.83
CA ALA A 1008 -29.42 -3.33 -42.93
C ALA A 1008 -28.28 -2.34 -42.59
N LEU A 1009 -27.17 -2.89 -42.06
CA LEU A 1009 -25.84 -2.92 -42.71
C LEU A 1009 -24.85 -3.76 -41.90
#